data_AF-A0AAE3GRI9-F1
#
_entry.id   AF-A0AAE3GRI9-F1
#
_cell.length_a   1.000
_cell.length_b   1.000
_cell.length_c   1.000
_cell.angle_alpha   90.00
_cell.angle_beta   90.00
_cell.angle_gamma   90.00
#
_symmetry.space_group_name_H-M   'P 1'
#
loop_
_entity.id
_entity.type
_entity.pdbx_description
1 polymer ?
#
loop_
_entity_poly.entity_id
_entity_poly.type
_entity_poly.pdbx_seq_one_letter_code
_entity_poly.pdbx_strand_id
1 'polypeptide(L)'
;MIDLLDNREQENIVKLIVSSRLCDSNEKRRAFLRIITLRVEDYYVEIEENPFLVNLIHQLVQAGNEKVLRLIIKTLSPLCDSQKLRYLENKLNSISYIPSQPTAKPAYFVDEQVFQLMPLDIGTIWGLQRSSFIGLLIGFEQTEIYENFKNVEFALSQAIEVNQKANESATKLPKREWMRLDINRHPGAPWQKAQIIDAVVDISNEVANSLENNSFPDSSIPGFFFEIDAKQLHTSSYEQIKNWCNTLLNQLFNSNSVAIIINIIRSLDEDVEGSVKTLKTQLGEIAKEIPIELMRLDPRLFFDNNISSQKTDRTNFINIEWKPGLPFCRWMYHAVTRSYQRKKLEKERQKYIHIIDLYRNLKEQYSEKELQDTYSGITARDVVLDIKAIATTSLKELYYELLKIIVDLFPQWSYEWIRVYADSEIEEAVRAALSIAAHVGCYLSDILMDAWVDGINIDTLAPDSLDKSGAIALDLYNLNKIELEVLFLALLRKEQERSDQIIQAILQKLAIRSPDLQVLYHFYQNQKEQEDDFINQSYADKFTLAIRAKLKFKRVINKFQSAQFSHITPTICWLLAVIPPNQKNITELLLLEQKKRAVFGLCTPKEWEEIKKRQERERQVLDCRRNRHLIYSN
;
A
#
# COMPACT_ATOMS: atom_id res chain seq x y z
N MET A 1 -15.05 17.53 27.61
CA MET A 1 -13.99 16.50 27.59
C MET A 1 -14.70 15.19 27.38
N ILE A 2 -14.31 14.39 26.39
CA ILE A 2 -14.83 13.02 26.25
C ILE A 2 -14.10 12.21 27.32
N ASP A 3 -14.83 11.64 28.27
CA ASP A 3 -14.23 10.74 29.25
C ASP A 3 -13.72 9.50 28.50
N LEU A 4 -12.42 9.22 28.62
CA LEU A 4 -11.76 8.12 27.89
C LEU A 4 -12.24 6.74 28.35
N LEU A 5 -12.78 6.63 29.57
CA LEU A 5 -13.29 5.40 30.19
C LEU A 5 -14.55 5.71 31.00
N ASP A 6 -15.54 4.83 30.94
CA ASP A 6 -16.72 4.90 31.80
C ASP A 6 -16.47 4.26 33.19
N ASN A 7 -17.39 4.46 34.13
CA ASN A 7 -17.26 3.95 35.51
C ASN A 7 -17.07 2.43 35.57
N ARG A 8 -17.72 1.67 34.68
CA ARG A 8 -17.65 0.21 34.65
C ARG A 8 -16.29 -0.27 34.15
N GLU A 9 -15.69 0.46 33.22
CA GLU A 9 -14.37 0.20 32.66
C GLU A 9 -13.26 0.56 33.64
N GLN A 10 -13.40 1.69 34.33
CA GLN A 10 -12.52 2.08 35.42
C GLN A 10 -12.50 0.99 36.50
N GLU A 11 -13.67 0.50 36.92
CA GLU A 11 -13.76 -0.65 37.84
C GLU A 11 -13.07 -1.92 37.30
N ASN A 12 -13.15 -2.18 36.00
CA ASN A 12 -12.51 -3.36 35.40
C ASN A 12 -10.98 -3.25 35.43
N ILE A 13 -10.40 -2.09 35.11
CA ILE A 13 -8.94 -1.87 35.23
C ILE A 13 -8.48 -2.12 36.66
N VAL A 14 -9.26 -1.64 37.62
CA VAL A 14 -8.94 -1.74 39.04
C VAL A 14 -8.99 -3.19 39.50
N LYS A 15 -10.02 -3.93 39.10
CA LYS A 15 -10.12 -5.38 39.33
C LYS A 15 -8.94 -6.14 38.71
N LEU A 16 -8.47 -5.73 37.53
CA LEU A 16 -7.29 -6.31 36.89
C LEU A 16 -6.00 -6.01 37.65
N ILE A 17 -5.80 -4.77 38.11
CA ILE A 17 -4.64 -4.41 38.94
C ILE A 17 -4.63 -5.20 40.25
N VAL A 18 -5.78 -5.34 40.92
CA VAL A 18 -5.89 -6.12 42.15
C VAL A 18 -5.59 -7.60 41.89
N SER A 19 -6.19 -8.20 40.85
CA SER A 19 -5.97 -9.61 40.53
C SER A 19 -4.55 -9.92 40.03
N SER A 20 -3.86 -8.94 39.45
CA SER A 20 -2.45 -9.06 39.00
C SER A 20 -1.43 -9.12 40.13
N ARG A 21 -1.84 -8.90 41.40
CA ARG A 21 -0.94 -8.87 42.58
C ARG A 21 0.15 -7.79 42.56
N LEU A 22 0.03 -6.81 41.66
CA LEU A 22 0.93 -5.65 41.57
C LEU A 22 0.93 -4.78 42.84
N CYS A 23 -0.11 -4.90 43.66
CA CYS A 23 -0.30 -4.10 44.87
C CYS A 23 -0.03 -4.87 46.17
N ASP A 24 0.54 -6.09 46.11
CA ASP A 24 0.66 -6.98 47.27
C ASP A 24 1.80 -6.60 48.23
N SER A 25 2.75 -5.75 47.81
CA SER A 25 3.85 -5.29 48.65
C SER A 25 4.22 -3.83 48.37
N ASN A 26 4.81 -3.16 49.35
CA ASN A 26 5.27 -1.78 49.20
C ASN A 26 6.31 -1.60 48.08
N GLU A 27 7.17 -2.59 47.83
CA GLU A 27 8.15 -2.53 46.73
C GLU A 27 7.49 -2.62 45.36
N LYS A 28 6.56 -3.57 45.17
CA LYS A 28 5.80 -3.71 43.91
C LYS A 28 4.94 -2.48 43.62
N ARG A 29 4.32 -1.89 44.65
CA ARG A 29 3.57 -0.61 44.53
C ARG A 29 4.46 0.53 44.06
N ARG A 30 5.66 0.70 44.65
CA ARG A 30 6.61 1.75 44.25
C ARG A 30 7.15 1.53 42.83
N ALA A 31 7.42 0.28 42.44
CA ALA A 31 7.86 -0.05 41.10
C ALA A 31 6.77 0.27 40.05
N PHE A 32 5.53 -0.11 40.31
CA PHE A 32 4.38 0.21 39.46
C PHE A 32 4.20 1.73 39.30
N LEU A 33 4.21 2.49 40.42
CA LEU A 33 4.12 3.95 40.41
C LEU A 33 5.23 4.64 39.61
N ARG A 34 6.47 4.15 39.71
CA ARG A 34 7.61 4.69 38.95
C ARG A 34 7.44 4.46 37.45
N ILE A 35 6.87 3.33 37.04
CA ILE A 35 6.62 3.01 35.63
C ILE A 35 5.58 3.98 35.04
N ILE A 36 4.49 4.24 35.76
CA ILE A 36 3.38 5.07 35.24
C ILE A 36 3.62 6.59 35.34
N THR A 37 4.78 7.01 35.89
CA THR A 37 5.23 8.41 35.99
C THR A 37 4.15 9.38 36.49
N LEU A 38 3.43 9.00 37.55
CA LEU A 38 2.49 9.92 38.20
C LEU A 38 3.33 10.99 38.91
N ARG A 39 3.15 12.27 38.54
CA ARG A 39 3.75 13.38 39.29
C ARG A 39 3.18 13.31 40.70
N VAL A 40 4.08 13.15 41.68
CA VAL A 40 3.74 13.15 43.11
C VAL A 40 3.59 14.61 43.53
N GLU A 41 2.58 15.28 43.01
CA GLU A 41 2.25 16.64 43.42
C GLU A 41 0.76 16.67 43.75
N ASP A 42 0.54 16.84 45.05
CA ASP A 42 -0.70 17.06 45.79
C ASP A 42 -1.57 15.83 46.15
N TYR A 43 -1.94 15.80 47.44
CA TYR A 43 -2.82 14.87 48.16
C TYR A 43 -2.20 13.61 48.78
N TYR A 44 -1.64 13.82 49.97
CA TYR A 44 -1.52 12.80 51.02
C TYR A 44 -2.80 12.84 51.87
N VAL A 45 -3.57 11.76 51.91
CA VAL A 45 -4.66 11.57 52.89
C VAL A 45 -4.37 10.26 53.62
N GLU A 46 -3.98 10.37 54.89
CA GLU A 46 -3.92 9.25 55.82
C GLU A 46 -5.33 8.92 56.32
N ILE A 47 -5.95 7.85 55.81
CA ILE A 47 -6.99 7.09 56.53
C ILE A 47 -6.83 5.59 56.20
N GLU A 48 -7.07 4.76 57.21
CA GLU A 48 -7.03 3.30 57.22
C GLU A 48 -8.00 2.67 56.19
N GLU A 49 -7.57 1.55 55.60
CA GLU A 49 -8.13 0.82 54.42
C GLU A 49 -7.74 1.33 53.02
N ASN A 50 -6.64 0.74 52.52
CA ASN A 50 -5.98 0.85 51.20
C ASN A 50 -6.22 2.15 50.37
N PRO A 51 -5.88 3.33 50.93
CA PRO A 51 -6.01 4.64 50.27
C PRO A 51 -5.19 4.75 48.97
N PHE A 52 -4.18 3.89 48.80
CA PHE A 52 -3.40 3.77 47.57
C PHE A 52 -4.25 3.38 46.36
N LEU A 53 -5.11 2.37 46.53
CA LEU A 53 -5.98 1.89 45.45
C LEU A 53 -7.04 2.92 45.12
N VAL A 54 -7.64 3.56 46.15
CA VAL A 54 -8.63 4.63 45.98
C VAL A 54 -8.03 5.84 45.26
N ASN A 55 -6.79 6.25 45.59
CA ASN A 55 -6.12 7.37 44.92
C ASN A 55 -5.69 7.00 43.49
N LEU A 56 -5.19 5.78 43.25
CA LEU A 56 -4.89 5.29 41.90
C LEU A 56 -6.16 5.19 41.03
N ILE A 57 -7.27 4.71 41.60
CA ILE A 57 -8.60 4.71 40.98
C ILE A 57 -9.00 6.14 40.63
N HIS A 58 -8.93 7.07 41.59
CA HIS A 58 -9.30 8.47 41.39
C HIS A 58 -8.42 9.15 40.31
N GLN A 59 -7.13 8.84 40.25
CA GLN A 59 -6.24 9.34 39.20
C GLN A 59 -6.51 8.70 37.84
N LEU A 60 -6.88 7.41 37.79
CA LEU A 60 -7.36 6.75 36.57
C LEU A 60 -8.70 7.34 36.08
N VAL A 61 -9.60 7.69 37.01
CA VAL A 61 -10.90 8.33 36.76
C VAL A 61 -10.72 9.76 36.25
N GLN A 62 -9.71 10.49 36.74
CA GLN A 62 -9.44 11.88 36.37
C GLN A 62 -8.41 12.05 35.24
N ALA A 63 -7.68 11.01 34.87
CA ALA A 63 -6.65 11.09 33.83
C ALA A 63 -7.28 11.15 32.43
N GLY A 64 -7.47 12.36 31.90
CA GLY A 64 -7.70 12.61 30.48
C GLY A 64 -6.48 12.32 29.58
N ASN A 65 -5.54 11.47 29.99
CA ASN A 65 -4.25 11.26 29.31
C ASN A 65 -4.10 9.83 28.77
N GLU A 66 -4.38 9.67 27.48
CA GLU A 66 -4.28 8.42 26.71
C GLU A 66 -2.93 7.68 26.90
N LYS A 67 -1.82 8.42 27.01
CA LYS A 67 -0.48 7.81 27.16
C LYS A 67 -0.33 7.03 28.47
N VAL A 68 -0.97 7.52 29.54
CA VAL A 68 -0.95 6.86 30.86
C VAL A 68 -1.78 5.58 30.80
N LEU A 69 -2.97 5.63 30.20
CA LEU A 69 -3.83 4.46 30.03
C LEU A 69 -3.16 3.35 29.19
N ARG A 70 -2.52 3.71 28.06
CA ARG A 70 -1.76 2.75 27.24
C ARG A 70 -0.61 2.09 28.00
N LEU A 71 0.08 2.86 28.84
CA LEU A 71 1.20 2.35 29.62
C LEU A 71 0.74 1.38 30.72
N ILE A 72 -0.39 1.69 31.38
CA ILE A 72 -1.01 0.83 32.39
C ILE A 72 -1.41 -0.50 31.76
N ILE A 73 -2.12 -0.45 30.63
CA ILE A 73 -2.52 -1.64 29.89
C ILE A 73 -1.31 -2.47 29.46
N LYS A 74 -0.29 -1.85 28.85
CA LYS A 74 0.95 -2.54 28.45
C LYS A 74 1.65 -3.23 29.63
N THR A 75 1.60 -2.61 30.80
CA THR A 75 2.18 -3.17 32.04
C THR A 75 1.37 -4.35 32.58
N LEU A 76 0.04 -4.31 32.42
CA LEU A 76 -0.87 -5.38 32.84
C LEU A 76 -0.92 -6.55 31.85
N SER A 77 -0.70 -6.30 30.56
CA SER A 77 -0.74 -7.30 29.48
C SER A 77 0.08 -8.58 29.75
N PRO A 78 1.35 -8.52 30.19
CA PRO A 78 2.10 -9.73 30.53
C PRO A 78 1.68 -10.39 31.86
N LEU A 79 0.84 -9.73 32.67
CA LEU A 79 0.45 -10.19 34.00
C LEU A 79 -0.97 -10.75 34.05
N CYS A 80 -1.81 -10.38 33.09
CA CYS A 80 -3.22 -10.74 33.02
C CYS A 80 -3.65 -10.92 31.57
N ASP A 81 -3.76 -12.15 31.09
CA ASP A 81 -4.41 -12.44 29.82
C ASP A 81 -5.93 -12.48 30.02
N SER A 82 -6.60 -11.33 29.83
CA SER A 82 -8.05 -11.21 30.00
C SER A 82 -8.70 -10.52 28.81
N GLN A 83 -9.88 -11.01 28.42
CA GLN A 83 -10.73 -10.37 27.41
C GLN A 83 -11.02 -8.89 27.73
N LYS A 84 -11.08 -8.53 29.02
CA LYS A 84 -11.29 -7.15 29.49
C LYS A 84 -10.12 -6.22 29.14
N LEU A 85 -8.89 -6.73 29.21
CA LEU A 85 -7.70 -5.94 28.88
C LEU A 85 -7.61 -5.67 27.37
N ARG A 86 -7.93 -6.68 26.56
CA ARG A 86 -8.03 -6.54 25.09
C ARG A 86 -9.16 -5.58 24.69
N TYR A 87 -10.31 -5.64 25.36
CA TYR A 87 -11.41 -4.68 25.17
C TYR A 87 -10.96 -3.24 25.42
N LEU A 88 -10.19 -3.00 26.50
CA LEU A 88 -9.66 -1.67 26.82
C LEU A 88 -8.55 -1.21 25.86
N GLU A 89 -7.69 -2.11 25.40
CA GLU A 89 -6.72 -1.82 24.31
C GLU A 89 -7.43 -1.36 23.05
N ASN A 90 -8.44 -2.13 22.63
CA ASN A 90 -9.21 -1.86 21.43
C ASN A 90 -10.02 -0.57 21.58
N LYS A 91 -10.60 -0.30 22.76
CA LYS A 91 -11.32 0.95 23.03
C LYS A 91 -10.37 2.15 22.98
N LEU A 92 -9.19 2.09 23.61
CA LEU A 92 -8.20 3.16 23.50
C LEU A 92 -7.76 3.39 22.05
N ASN A 93 -7.56 2.31 21.29
CA ASN A 93 -7.25 2.40 19.85
C ASN A 93 -8.39 3.04 19.06
N SER A 94 -9.65 2.77 19.44
CA SER A 94 -10.84 3.37 18.81
C SER A 94 -11.02 4.86 19.17
N ILE A 95 -10.69 5.26 20.40
CA ILE A 95 -10.77 6.66 20.86
C ILE A 95 -9.61 7.48 20.29
N SER A 96 -8.46 6.86 20.05
CA SER A 96 -7.27 7.50 19.48
C SER A 96 -7.26 7.56 17.95
N TYR A 97 -8.29 7.04 17.28
CA TYR A 97 -8.36 7.18 15.83
C TYR A 97 -8.61 8.64 15.49
N ILE A 98 -7.51 9.37 15.29
CA ILE A 98 -7.50 10.70 14.72
C ILE A 98 -7.55 10.47 13.21
N PRO A 99 -8.68 10.79 12.55
CA PRO A 99 -8.80 10.61 11.11
C PRO A 99 -7.67 11.41 10.44
N SER A 100 -6.82 10.71 9.69
CA SER A 100 -5.80 11.37 8.89
C SER A 100 -6.39 11.75 7.53
N GLN A 101 -5.72 12.63 6.79
CA GLN A 101 -6.18 12.92 5.44
C GLN A 101 -6.12 11.63 4.62
N PRO A 102 -7.18 11.32 3.84
CA PRO A 102 -7.14 10.15 2.99
C PRO A 102 -5.94 10.26 2.03
N THR A 103 -5.34 9.12 1.70
CA THR A 103 -4.18 9.06 0.81
C THR A 103 -4.56 8.30 -0.45
N ALA A 104 -3.99 8.67 -1.59
CA ALA A 104 -4.16 7.89 -2.80
C ALA A 104 -3.50 6.52 -2.61
N LYS A 105 -4.27 5.45 -2.83
CA LYS A 105 -3.78 4.07 -2.87
C LYS A 105 -3.93 3.54 -4.29
N PRO A 106 -3.09 3.99 -5.24
CA PRO A 106 -3.15 3.50 -6.62
C PRO A 106 -2.98 1.99 -6.66
N ALA A 107 -3.81 1.33 -7.47
CA ALA A 107 -3.71 -0.07 -7.83
C ALA A 107 -4.06 -0.30 -9.30
N TYR A 108 -3.65 -1.44 -9.79
CA TYR A 108 -3.76 -1.87 -11.18
C TYR A 108 -4.62 -3.12 -11.30
N PHE A 109 -5.45 -3.22 -12.33
CA PHE A 109 -6.17 -4.46 -12.59
C PHE A 109 -5.20 -5.54 -13.10
N VAL A 110 -5.33 -6.75 -12.57
CA VAL A 110 -4.48 -7.88 -12.99
C VAL A 110 -5.01 -8.51 -14.29
N ASP A 111 -6.34 -8.55 -14.45
CA ASP A 111 -6.99 -9.34 -15.50
C ASP A 111 -7.37 -8.56 -16.77
N GLU A 112 -7.27 -7.22 -16.78
CA GLU A 112 -7.75 -6.37 -17.89
C GLU A 112 -6.61 -5.85 -18.77
N GLN A 113 -6.39 -6.49 -19.92
CA GLN A 113 -5.26 -6.18 -20.83
C GLN A 113 -5.22 -4.70 -21.31
N VAL A 114 -6.37 -4.04 -21.45
CA VAL A 114 -6.45 -2.64 -21.94
C VAL A 114 -6.14 -1.63 -20.82
N PHE A 115 -6.27 -2.01 -19.55
CA PHE A 115 -6.24 -1.09 -18.40
C PHE A 115 -5.16 -1.42 -17.37
N GLN A 116 -4.36 -2.44 -17.63
CA GLN A 116 -3.32 -2.95 -16.73
C GLN A 116 -2.42 -1.84 -16.18
N LEU A 117 -2.00 -0.88 -17.02
CA LEU A 117 -1.07 0.16 -16.61
C LEU A 117 -1.71 1.46 -16.12
N MET A 118 -3.04 1.55 -16.11
CA MET A 118 -3.73 2.78 -15.73
C MET A 118 -4.27 2.65 -14.31
N PRO A 119 -3.57 3.23 -13.30
CA PRO A 119 -3.91 2.99 -11.92
C PRO A 119 -5.29 3.58 -11.59
N LEU A 120 -5.95 2.98 -10.60
CA LEU A 120 -7.11 3.53 -9.93
C LEU A 120 -6.84 3.60 -8.43
N ASP A 121 -7.39 4.59 -7.75
CA ASP A 121 -7.37 4.57 -6.29
C ASP A 121 -8.36 3.52 -5.76
N ILE A 122 -7.88 2.53 -5.02
CA ILE A 122 -8.74 1.45 -4.48
C ILE A 122 -9.63 1.93 -3.33
N GLY A 123 -9.23 3.01 -2.66
CA GLY A 123 -10.04 3.66 -1.65
C GLY A 123 -11.06 4.62 -2.26
N THR A 124 -11.17 4.69 -3.58
CA THR A 124 -11.83 5.74 -4.38
C THR A 124 -12.24 6.97 -3.57
N ILE A 125 -11.28 7.89 -3.48
CA ILE A 125 -11.38 9.30 -3.11
C ILE A 125 -12.59 10.02 -3.72
N TRP A 126 -12.94 9.64 -4.95
CA TRP A 126 -14.07 10.18 -5.70
C TRP A 126 -15.37 9.42 -5.45
N GLY A 127 -15.33 8.49 -4.49
CA GLY A 127 -16.45 7.78 -3.92
C GLY A 127 -16.26 6.28 -3.78
N LEU A 128 -16.34 5.74 -2.56
CA LEU A 128 -16.40 4.28 -2.43
C LEU A 128 -17.68 3.79 -3.09
N GLN A 129 -17.55 2.73 -3.87
CA GLN A 129 -18.67 2.07 -4.52
C GLN A 129 -19.77 1.79 -3.48
N ARG A 130 -20.95 2.40 -3.64
CA ARG A 130 -22.10 2.20 -2.75
C ARG A 130 -22.84 0.89 -3.05
N SER A 131 -22.63 0.31 -4.23
CA SER A 131 -23.14 -1.00 -4.63
C SER A 131 -22.40 -2.14 -3.94
N SER A 132 -22.88 -3.37 -4.12
CA SER A 132 -22.14 -4.57 -3.73
C SER A 132 -20.92 -4.81 -4.61
N PHE A 133 -19.84 -5.33 -4.02
CA PHE A 133 -18.66 -5.81 -4.74
C PHE A 133 -17.74 -6.64 -3.84
N ILE A 134 -16.87 -7.42 -4.47
CA ILE A 134 -15.70 -8.04 -3.83
C ILE A 134 -14.44 -7.46 -4.47
N GLY A 135 -13.57 -6.83 -3.69
CA GLY A 135 -12.24 -6.41 -4.10
C GLY A 135 -11.19 -7.40 -3.61
N LEU A 136 -10.55 -8.12 -4.52
CA LEU A 136 -9.35 -8.90 -4.25
C LEU A 136 -8.13 -8.01 -4.48
N LEU A 137 -7.44 -7.64 -3.40
CA LEU A 137 -6.28 -6.77 -3.46
C LEU A 137 -5.02 -7.55 -3.15
N ILE A 138 -4.08 -7.58 -4.09
CA ILE A 138 -2.72 -8.04 -3.84
C ILE A 138 -1.94 -6.84 -3.30
N GLY A 139 -1.78 -6.81 -1.98
CA GLY A 139 -1.09 -5.77 -1.23
C GLY A 139 0.24 -6.25 -0.65
N PHE A 140 0.86 -5.39 0.15
CA PHE A 140 2.07 -5.69 0.90
C PHE A 140 1.89 -5.28 2.36
N GLU A 141 2.80 -5.69 3.23
CA GLU A 141 2.81 -5.24 4.63
C GLU A 141 2.93 -3.71 4.71
N GLN A 142 2.43 -3.11 5.80
CA GLN A 142 2.55 -1.65 6.09
C GLN A 142 1.78 -0.71 5.14
N THR A 143 0.82 -1.23 4.39
CA THR A 143 -0.01 -0.44 3.47
C THR A 143 -1.05 0.46 4.11
N GLU A 144 -1.49 0.12 5.32
CA GLU A 144 -2.60 0.77 6.04
C GLU A 144 -3.87 0.90 5.18
N ILE A 145 -4.16 -0.11 4.32
CA ILE A 145 -5.31 -0.05 3.40
C ILE A 145 -6.62 0.12 4.16
N TYR A 146 -6.82 -0.65 5.23
CA TYR A 146 -8.04 -0.55 6.05
C TYR A 146 -8.25 0.86 6.61
N GLU A 147 -7.21 1.47 7.18
CA GLU A 147 -7.30 2.85 7.70
C GLU A 147 -7.56 3.85 6.59
N ASN A 148 -7.02 3.63 5.39
CA ASN A 148 -7.33 4.48 4.24
C ASN A 148 -8.81 4.41 3.86
N PHE A 149 -9.43 3.22 3.86
CA PHE A 149 -10.87 3.07 3.62
C PHE A 149 -11.70 3.82 4.67
N LYS A 150 -11.32 3.74 5.96
CA LYS A 150 -11.97 4.52 7.03
C LYS A 150 -11.81 6.03 6.85
N ASN A 151 -10.59 6.49 6.52
CA ASN A 151 -10.31 7.91 6.29
C ASN A 151 -11.13 8.45 5.13
N VAL A 152 -11.21 7.72 4.00
CA VAL A 152 -12.03 8.14 2.85
C VAL A 152 -13.50 8.22 3.24
N GLU A 153 -14.03 7.21 3.92
CA GLU A 153 -15.44 7.22 4.33
C GLU A 153 -15.75 8.36 5.30
N PHE A 154 -14.83 8.67 6.21
CA PHE A 154 -14.94 9.81 7.12
C PHE A 154 -14.97 11.13 6.34
N ALA A 155 -14.04 11.34 5.41
CA ALA A 155 -13.98 12.55 4.58
C ALA A 155 -15.24 12.70 3.69
N LEU A 156 -15.74 11.59 3.15
CA LEU A 156 -16.97 11.57 2.37
C LEU A 156 -18.19 11.92 3.23
N SER A 157 -18.28 11.36 4.45
CA SER A 157 -19.38 11.66 5.38
C SER A 157 -19.43 13.14 5.73
N GLN A 158 -18.28 13.75 6.04
CA GLN A 158 -18.20 15.19 6.29
C GLN A 158 -18.66 16.02 5.08
N ALA A 159 -18.22 15.65 3.87
CA ALA A 159 -18.60 16.35 2.66
C ALA A 159 -20.11 16.23 2.37
N ILE A 160 -20.71 15.07 2.63
CA ILE A 160 -22.16 14.85 2.52
C ILE A 160 -22.91 15.74 3.52
N GLU A 161 -22.50 15.80 4.78
CA GLU A 161 -23.14 16.64 5.80
C GLU A 161 -23.07 18.13 5.45
N VAL A 162 -21.91 18.61 4.99
CA VAL A 162 -21.74 19.99 4.53
C VAL A 162 -22.67 20.28 3.34
N ASN A 163 -22.75 19.37 2.38
CA ASN A 163 -23.62 19.52 1.22
C ASN A 163 -25.11 19.54 1.60
N GLN A 164 -25.54 18.67 2.52
CA GLN A 164 -26.92 18.63 3.02
C GLN A 164 -27.31 19.92 3.77
N LYS A 165 -26.37 20.51 4.53
CA LYS A 165 -26.61 21.80 5.20
C LYS A 165 -26.73 22.95 4.20
N ALA A 166 -26.03 22.88 3.07
CA ALA A 166 -26.06 23.91 2.03
C ALA A 166 -27.22 23.73 1.04
N ASN A 167 -27.72 22.51 0.85
CA ASN A 167 -28.76 22.18 -0.11
C ASN A 167 -29.67 21.07 0.45
N GLU A 168 -30.88 21.42 0.87
CA GLU A 168 -31.86 20.46 1.41
C GLU A 168 -32.26 19.35 0.42
N SER A 169 -32.11 19.59 -0.88
CA SER A 169 -32.35 18.61 -1.94
C SER A 169 -31.14 17.73 -2.27
N ALA A 170 -30.03 17.87 -1.54
CA ALA A 170 -28.80 17.11 -1.77
C ALA A 170 -29.03 15.60 -1.59
N THR A 171 -28.35 14.81 -2.44
CA THR A 171 -28.43 13.35 -2.39
C THR A 171 -27.96 12.81 -1.04
N LYS A 172 -28.81 11.98 -0.42
CA LYS A 172 -28.46 11.23 0.79
C LYS A 172 -27.81 9.91 0.39
N LEU A 173 -26.49 9.85 0.46
CA LEU A 173 -25.73 8.62 0.23
C LEU A 173 -25.54 7.89 1.57
N PRO A 174 -25.67 6.56 1.62
CA PRO A 174 -25.44 5.80 2.83
C PRO A 174 -23.94 5.74 3.17
N LYS A 175 -23.65 5.83 4.47
CA LYS A 175 -22.31 5.65 5.03
C LYS A 175 -21.94 4.16 5.01
N ARG A 176 -20.74 3.82 4.55
CA ARG A 176 -20.24 2.44 4.59
C ARG A 176 -19.47 2.18 5.87
N GLU A 177 -19.97 1.28 6.71
CA GLU A 177 -19.31 0.91 7.96
C GLU A 177 -18.31 -0.22 7.70
N TRP A 178 -17.01 0.14 7.63
CA TRP A 178 -15.92 -0.81 7.39
C TRP A 178 -15.51 -1.55 8.67
N MET A 179 -15.72 -2.87 8.68
CA MET A 179 -15.37 -3.79 9.76
C MET A 179 -14.15 -4.62 9.37
N ARG A 180 -13.06 -4.50 10.14
CA ARG A 180 -11.88 -5.37 9.99
C ARG A 180 -12.13 -6.69 10.69
N LEU A 181 -12.10 -7.77 9.92
CA LEU A 181 -12.38 -9.12 10.40
C LEU A 181 -11.10 -9.97 10.39
N ASP A 182 -10.81 -10.59 11.53
CA ASP A 182 -9.82 -11.65 11.67
C ASP A 182 -10.54 -13.00 11.66
N ILE A 183 -10.74 -13.54 10.46
CA ILE A 183 -11.48 -14.79 10.25
C ILE A 183 -10.79 -15.99 10.90
N ASN A 184 -9.49 -15.90 11.24
CA ASN A 184 -8.77 -16.97 11.92
C ASN A 184 -9.17 -17.11 13.40
N ARG A 185 -9.67 -16.04 14.03
CA ARG A 185 -10.25 -16.11 15.38
C ARG A 185 -11.55 -16.91 15.42
N HIS A 186 -12.25 -16.97 14.30
CA HIS A 186 -13.53 -17.66 14.18
C HIS A 186 -13.54 -18.49 12.88
N PRO A 187 -12.93 -19.70 12.89
CA PRO A 187 -12.71 -20.51 11.68
C PRO A 187 -14.01 -20.96 10.98
N GLY A 188 -15.11 -21.09 11.73
CA GLY A 188 -16.44 -21.33 11.16
C GLY A 188 -17.05 -20.05 10.59
N ALA A 189 -17.87 -20.16 9.56
CA ALA A 189 -18.64 -19.00 9.13
C ALA A 189 -19.73 -18.66 10.17
N PRO A 190 -20.05 -17.37 10.38
CA PRO A 190 -21.03 -16.95 11.38
C PRO A 190 -22.45 -17.31 10.97
N TRP A 191 -23.25 -17.86 11.86
CA TRP A 191 -24.63 -18.29 11.59
C TRP A 191 -25.65 -17.16 11.83
N GLN A 192 -25.23 -16.12 12.56
CA GLN A 192 -26.01 -14.94 12.90
C GLN A 192 -25.11 -13.69 12.94
N LYS A 193 -25.68 -12.49 12.72
CA LYS A 193 -24.89 -11.25 12.67
C LYS A 193 -24.13 -10.97 13.96
N ALA A 194 -24.70 -11.31 15.11
CA ALA A 194 -24.04 -11.16 16.41
C ALA A 194 -22.72 -11.94 16.51
N GLN A 195 -22.57 -13.08 15.83
CA GLN A 195 -21.32 -13.86 15.84
C GLN A 195 -20.20 -13.21 15.02
N ILE A 196 -20.51 -12.22 14.18
CA ILE A 196 -19.48 -11.45 13.47
C ILE A 196 -18.61 -10.68 14.47
N ILE A 197 -19.19 -10.25 15.60
CA ILE A 197 -18.50 -9.49 16.66
C ILE A 197 -17.23 -10.20 17.13
N ASP A 198 -17.28 -11.53 17.25
CA ASP A 198 -16.17 -12.35 17.72
C ASP A 198 -14.96 -12.32 16.75
N ALA A 199 -15.20 -11.99 15.48
CA ALA A 199 -14.16 -11.85 14.46
C ALA A 199 -13.72 -10.39 14.25
N VAL A 200 -14.41 -9.39 14.81
CA VAL A 200 -14.04 -7.97 14.61
C VAL A 200 -12.77 -7.65 15.40
N VAL A 201 -11.75 -7.09 14.74
CA VAL A 201 -10.47 -6.74 15.37
C VAL A 201 -10.62 -5.55 16.31
N ASP A 202 -11.34 -4.51 15.86
CA ASP A 202 -11.53 -3.24 16.58
C ASP A 202 -13.02 -2.83 16.57
N ILE A 203 -13.80 -3.36 17.51
CA ILE A 203 -15.25 -3.11 17.54
C ILE A 203 -15.58 -1.74 18.13
N SER A 204 -16.33 -0.92 17.39
CA SER A 204 -16.94 0.30 17.92
C SER A 204 -18.30 -0.01 18.54
N ASN A 205 -18.75 0.83 19.48
CA ASN A 205 -20.08 0.70 20.09
C ASN A 205 -21.20 0.72 19.03
N GLU A 206 -21.03 1.54 17.99
CA GLU A 206 -21.97 1.65 16.87
C GLU A 206 -22.08 0.33 16.09
N VAL A 207 -20.94 -0.28 15.76
CA VAL A 207 -20.89 -1.58 15.07
C VAL A 207 -21.45 -2.70 15.94
N ALA A 208 -21.10 -2.73 17.24
CA ALA A 208 -21.65 -3.71 18.19
C ALA A 208 -23.18 -3.63 18.24
N ASN A 209 -23.72 -2.43 18.44
CA ASN A 209 -25.16 -2.21 18.51
C ASN A 209 -25.87 -2.59 17.20
N SER A 210 -25.30 -2.27 16.03
CA SER A 210 -25.87 -2.64 14.72
C SER A 210 -25.90 -4.15 14.50
N LEU A 211 -24.86 -4.87 14.93
CA LEU A 211 -24.76 -6.32 14.78
C LEU A 211 -25.64 -7.07 15.79
N GLU A 212 -25.70 -6.63 17.05
CA GLU A 212 -26.53 -7.23 18.11
C GLU A 212 -28.03 -7.07 17.83
N ASN A 213 -28.44 -5.89 17.35
CA ASN A 213 -29.85 -5.61 17.04
C ASN A 213 -30.30 -6.17 15.67
N ASN A 214 -29.42 -6.87 14.95
CA ASN A 214 -29.65 -7.42 13.61
C ASN A 214 -30.08 -6.38 12.55
N SER A 215 -29.92 -5.09 12.80
CA SER A 215 -30.39 -4.00 11.94
C SER A 215 -29.30 -2.94 11.79
N PHE A 216 -28.97 -2.60 10.54
CA PHE A 216 -28.21 -1.39 10.24
C PHE A 216 -29.21 -0.24 10.04
N PRO A 217 -28.88 1.00 10.46
CA PRO A 217 -29.68 2.17 10.10
C PRO A 217 -29.83 2.29 8.58
N ASP A 218 -30.96 2.83 8.09
CA ASP A 218 -31.16 3.08 6.65
C ASP A 218 -30.08 3.99 6.03
N SER A 219 -29.37 4.74 6.88
CA SER A 219 -28.23 5.58 6.51
C SER A 219 -26.89 4.85 6.42
N SER A 220 -26.83 3.55 6.70
CA SER A 220 -25.58 2.78 6.78
C SER A 220 -25.63 1.49 5.94
N ILE A 221 -24.51 1.15 5.32
CA ILE A 221 -24.32 -0.10 4.57
C ILE A 221 -23.06 -0.84 5.08
N PRO A 222 -23.05 -2.18 5.11
CA PRO A 222 -21.91 -2.94 5.66
C PRO A 222 -20.73 -3.01 4.68
N GLY A 223 -19.53 -2.83 5.20
CA GLY A 223 -18.27 -3.12 4.50
C GLY A 223 -17.39 -4.06 5.34
N PHE A 224 -16.85 -5.11 4.73
CA PHE A 224 -15.99 -6.09 5.42
C PHE A 224 -14.59 -6.05 4.83
N PHE A 225 -13.58 -6.15 5.70
CA PHE A 225 -12.18 -6.14 5.31
C PHE A 225 -11.46 -7.33 5.92
N PHE A 226 -10.89 -8.19 5.08
CA PHE A 226 -10.06 -9.33 5.46
C PHE A 226 -8.60 -9.02 5.16
N GLU A 227 -7.72 -9.45 6.06
CA GLU A 227 -6.28 -9.54 5.78
C GLU A 227 -5.87 -10.99 5.78
N ILE A 228 -5.33 -11.44 4.66
CA ILE A 228 -4.92 -12.82 4.45
C ILE A 228 -3.44 -12.81 4.11
N ASP A 229 -2.61 -13.47 4.92
CA ASP A 229 -1.24 -13.75 4.55
C ASP A 229 -1.25 -14.69 3.33
N ALA A 230 -0.56 -14.31 2.27
CA ALA A 230 -0.51 -15.07 1.03
C ALA A 230 -0.03 -16.52 1.21
N LYS A 231 0.77 -16.83 2.22
CA LYS A 231 1.15 -18.21 2.59
C LYS A 231 -0.06 -19.06 2.95
N GLN A 232 -1.08 -18.44 3.55
CA GLN A 232 -2.30 -19.12 3.98
C GLN A 232 -3.19 -19.49 2.79
N LEU A 233 -3.03 -18.80 1.64
CA LEU A 233 -3.79 -19.16 0.44
C LEU A 233 -3.51 -20.60 0.00
N HIS A 234 -2.34 -21.17 0.25
CA HIS A 234 -2.05 -22.56 -0.13
C HIS A 234 -2.64 -23.62 0.82
N THR A 235 -3.45 -23.23 1.81
CA THR A 235 -4.01 -24.10 2.85
C THR A 235 -5.55 -24.10 2.84
N SER A 236 -6.18 -24.67 3.87
CA SER A 236 -7.64 -24.71 4.07
C SER A 236 -8.33 -23.32 4.13
N SER A 237 -7.56 -22.23 4.10
CA SER A 237 -8.07 -20.85 4.10
C SER A 237 -8.94 -20.51 2.89
N TYR A 238 -8.80 -21.18 1.74
CA TYR A 238 -9.71 -21.00 0.61
C TYR A 238 -11.18 -21.22 0.99
N GLU A 239 -11.46 -22.38 1.58
CA GLU A 239 -12.81 -22.76 1.98
C GLU A 239 -13.32 -21.85 3.09
N GLN A 240 -12.46 -21.44 4.02
CA GLN A 240 -12.81 -20.49 5.07
C GLN A 240 -13.21 -19.13 4.49
N ILE A 241 -12.41 -18.56 3.58
CA ILE A 241 -12.71 -17.29 2.91
C ILE A 241 -14.02 -17.42 2.12
N LYS A 242 -14.17 -18.49 1.33
CA LYS A 242 -15.38 -18.78 0.55
C LYS A 242 -16.62 -18.86 1.45
N ASN A 243 -16.55 -19.59 2.56
CA ASN A 243 -17.66 -19.76 3.50
C ASN A 243 -18.03 -18.44 4.18
N TRP A 244 -17.04 -17.65 4.60
CA TRP A 244 -17.26 -16.31 5.14
C TRP A 244 -17.92 -15.39 4.12
N CYS A 245 -17.39 -15.31 2.90
CA CYS A 245 -17.99 -14.51 1.83
C CYS A 245 -19.43 -14.96 1.52
N ASN A 246 -19.69 -16.26 1.38
CA ASN A 246 -21.02 -16.77 1.08
C ASN A 246 -22.03 -16.41 2.19
N THR A 247 -21.59 -16.52 3.43
CA THR A 247 -22.42 -16.23 4.60
C THR A 247 -22.74 -14.74 4.70
N LEU A 248 -21.74 -13.87 4.53
CA LEU A 248 -21.93 -12.43 4.56
C LEU A 248 -22.80 -11.94 3.39
N LEU A 249 -22.63 -12.50 2.19
CA LEU A 249 -23.35 -12.05 1.00
C LEU A 249 -24.76 -12.64 0.89
N ASN A 250 -24.93 -13.93 1.18
CA ASN A 250 -26.14 -14.67 0.82
C ASN A 250 -26.98 -15.11 2.03
N GLN A 251 -26.47 -15.03 3.27
CA GLN A 251 -27.19 -15.56 4.46
C GLN A 251 -27.51 -14.48 5.49
N LEU A 252 -26.52 -13.66 5.87
CA LEU A 252 -26.68 -12.73 6.99
C LEU A 252 -27.18 -11.35 6.57
N PHE A 253 -26.77 -10.87 5.40
CA PHE A 253 -27.13 -9.54 4.93
C PHE A 253 -28.01 -9.66 3.71
N ASN A 254 -29.30 -9.42 3.90
CA ASN A 254 -30.29 -9.36 2.82
C ASN A 254 -30.12 -8.10 1.93
N SER A 255 -29.21 -7.19 2.28
CA SER A 255 -28.96 -5.96 1.54
C SER A 255 -27.92 -6.20 0.44
N ASN A 256 -28.28 -5.98 -0.83
CA ASN A 256 -27.35 -6.00 -1.97
C ASN A 256 -26.44 -4.75 -1.98
N SER A 257 -25.93 -4.33 -0.82
CA SER A 257 -24.95 -3.26 -0.67
C SER A 257 -23.70 -3.70 0.10
N VAL A 258 -23.55 -5.00 0.37
CA VAL A 258 -22.37 -5.55 1.06
C VAL A 258 -21.14 -5.40 0.17
N ALA A 259 -20.11 -4.75 0.71
CA ALA A 259 -18.78 -4.74 0.11
C ALA A 259 -17.83 -5.61 0.91
N ILE A 260 -16.98 -6.36 0.21
CA ILE A 260 -15.93 -7.18 0.82
C ILE A 260 -14.60 -6.80 0.18
N ILE A 261 -13.60 -6.44 0.97
CA ILE A 261 -12.21 -6.30 0.53
C ILE A 261 -11.41 -7.44 1.14
N ILE A 262 -10.71 -8.18 0.29
CA ILE A 262 -9.78 -9.23 0.68
C ILE A 262 -8.38 -8.73 0.34
N ASN A 263 -7.68 -8.22 1.35
CA ASN A 263 -6.30 -7.78 1.21
C ASN A 263 -5.38 -8.98 1.42
N ILE A 264 -4.83 -9.47 0.32
CA ILE A 264 -3.85 -10.55 0.28
C ILE A 264 -2.49 -9.91 0.47
N ILE A 265 -2.00 -10.00 1.71
CA ILE A 265 -0.70 -9.49 2.12
C ILE A 265 0.31 -10.52 1.68
N ARG A 266 1.08 -10.19 0.65
CA ARG A 266 2.21 -11.01 0.22
C ARG A 266 3.52 -10.36 0.58
N SER A 267 4.51 -11.18 0.84
CA SER A 267 5.88 -10.74 0.64
C SER A 267 6.13 -10.63 -0.88
N LEU A 268 7.01 -9.70 -1.27
CA LEU A 268 7.26 -9.38 -2.68
C LEU A 268 7.70 -10.59 -3.53
N ASP A 269 8.22 -11.65 -2.89
CA ASP A 269 8.76 -12.90 -3.42
C ASP A 269 7.72 -14.02 -3.65
N GLU A 270 6.47 -13.84 -3.22
CA GLU A 270 5.40 -14.82 -3.41
C GLU A 270 4.66 -14.59 -4.73
N ASP A 271 4.71 -15.59 -5.61
CA ASP A 271 3.83 -15.67 -6.78
C ASP A 271 2.46 -16.18 -6.34
N VAL A 272 1.60 -15.22 -6.05
CA VAL A 272 0.23 -15.47 -5.61
C VAL A 272 -0.76 -15.39 -6.76
N GLU A 273 -0.37 -14.96 -7.96
CA GLU A 273 -1.33 -14.63 -9.01
C GLU A 273 -2.21 -15.83 -9.38
N GLY A 274 -1.60 -17.02 -9.52
CA GLY A 274 -2.34 -18.25 -9.76
C GLY A 274 -3.33 -18.55 -8.65
N SER A 275 -2.87 -18.48 -7.39
CA SER A 275 -3.70 -18.70 -6.19
C SER A 275 -4.86 -17.71 -6.09
N VAL A 276 -4.62 -16.43 -6.36
CA VAL A 276 -5.66 -15.39 -6.30
C VAL A 276 -6.66 -15.53 -7.45
N LYS A 277 -6.20 -15.93 -8.65
CA LYS A 277 -7.10 -16.25 -9.77
C LYS A 277 -8.00 -17.43 -9.43
N THR A 278 -7.48 -18.47 -8.78
CA THR A 278 -8.31 -19.58 -8.26
C THR A 278 -9.31 -19.08 -7.21
N LEU A 279 -8.90 -18.23 -6.27
CA LEU A 279 -9.80 -17.62 -5.28
C LEU A 279 -10.94 -16.86 -5.98
N LYS A 280 -10.60 -16.04 -6.98
CA LYS A 280 -11.57 -15.27 -7.78
C LYS A 280 -12.60 -16.19 -8.42
N THR A 281 -12.16 -17.27 -9.06
CA THR A 281 -13.07 -18.25 -9.68
C THR A 281 -14.02 -18.85 -8.65
N GLN A 282 -13.52 -19.30 -7.49
CA GLN A 282 -14.35 -19.89 -6.44
C GLN A 282 -15.34 -18.90 -5.83
N LEU A 283 -14.93 -17.65 -5.63
CA LEU A 283 -15.81 -16.58 -5.17
C LEU A 283 -16.88 -16.25 -6.22
N GLY A 284 -16.56 -16.37 -7.52
CA GLY A 284 -17.52 -16.18 -8.62
C GLY A 284 -18.69 -17.18 -8.58
N GLU A 285 -18.50 -18.37 -8.01
CA GLU A 285 -19.57 -19.37 -7.85
C GLU A 285 -20.65 -18.93 -6.84
N ILE A 286 -20.23 -18.21 -5.79
CA ILE A 286 -21.11 -17.79 -4.67
C ILE A 286 -21.62 -16.35 -4.83
N ALA A 287 -20.85 -15.48 -5.46
CA ALA A 287 -21.13 -14.06 -5.61
C ALA A 287 -21.83 -13.80 -6.95
N LYS A 288 -22.81 -14.63 -7.31
CA LYS A 288 -23.54 -14.51 -8.59
C LYS A 288 -24.02 -13.07 -8.76
N GLU A 289 -23.74 -12.50 -9.93
CA GLU A 289 -23.99 -11.09 -10.29
C GLU A 289 -23.06 -10.08 -9.61
N ILE A 290 -22.62 -10.27 -8.37
CA ILE A 290 -21.73 -9.33 -7.66
C ILE A 290 -20.34 -9.25 -8.34
N PRO A 291 -19.85 -8.04 -8.69
CA PRO A 291 -18.57 -7.89 -9.36
C PRO A 291 -17.41 -8.27 -8.44
N ILE A 292 -16.44 -9.02 -8.99
CA ILE A 292 -15.19 -9.40 -8.32
C ILE A 292 -14.02 -8.74 -9.05
N GLU A 293 -13.44 -7.75 -8.40
CA GLU A 293 -12.36 -6.93 -8.93
C GLU A 293 -11.02 -7.43 -8.40
N LEU A 294 -10.12 -7.83 -9.31
CA LEU A 294 -8.78 -8.28 -8.93
C LEU A 294 -7.75 -7.19 -9.25
N MET A 295 -7.15 -6.67 -8.19
CA MET A 295 -6.26 -5.52 -8.22
C MET A 295 -4.93 -5.83 -7.55
N ARG A 296 -3.87 -5.15 -8.00
CA ARG A 296 -2.53 -5.15 -7.41
C ARG A 296 -2.18 -3.73 -7.00
N LEU A 297 -1.86 -3.52 -5.73
CA LEU A 297 -1.44 -2.20 -5.26
C LEU A 297 -0.14 -1.77 -5.95
N ASP A 298 -0.03 -0.48 -6.26
CA ASP A 298 1.16 0.11 -6.86
C ASP A 298 2.37 -0.07 -5.94
N PRO A 299 3.40 -0.82 -6.38
CA PRO A 299 4.56 -1.09 -5.55
C PRO A 299 5.39 0.17 -5.24
N ARG A 300 5.21 1.29 -5.96
CA ARG A 300 5.98 2.53 -5.72
C ARG A 300 5.79 3.08 -4.31
N LEU A 301 4.59 2.91 -3.74
CA LEU A 301 4.26 3.37 -2.39
C LEU A 301 5.16 2.77 -1.29
N PHE A 302 5.87 1.69 -1.57
CA PHE A 302 6.71 0.97 -0.61
C PHE A 302 8.19 1.26 -0.73
N PHE A 303 8.63 1.77 -1.89
CA PHE A 303 10.01 2.16 -2.10
C PHE A 303 10.23 3.63 -1.69
N ASP A 304 9.20 4.48 -1.80
CA ASP A 304 9.29 5.93 -1.57
C ASP A 304 9.49 6.33 -0.08
N ASN A 305 9.26 5.44 0.90
CA ASN A 305 9.27 5.81 2.33
C ASN A 305 10.58 5.57 3.11
N ASN A 306 11.59 4.92 2.51
CA ASN A 306 12.83 4.56 3.23
C ASN A 306 14.09 5.29 2.77
N ILE A 307 14.02 6.09 1.70
CA ILE A 307 15.22 6.70 1.10
C ILE A 307 15.64 8.00 1.82
N SER A 308 14.71 8.70 2.51
CA SER A 308 15.04 9.96 3.21
C SER A 308 15.40 9.82 4.69
N SER A 309 15.09 8.69 5.33
CA SER A 309 15.27 8.51 6.78
C SER A 309 16.45 7.63 7.17
N GLN A 310 17.02 6.85 6.25
CA GLN A 310 18.38 6.34 6.40
C GLN A 310 19.38 7.43 5.98
N LYS A 311 19.37 8.56 6.71
CA LYS A 311 20.66 9.10 7.12
C LYS A 311 21.35 7.90 7.76
N THR A 312 22.33 7.35 7.07
CA THR A 312 23.35 6.53 7.69
C THR A 312 23.91 7.39 8.81
N ASP A 313 23.30 7.29 10.00
CA ASP A 313 23.99 7.54 11.24
C ASP A 313 25.30 6.82 11.08
N ARG A 314 26.37 7.61 11.15
CA ARG A 314 27.76 7.19 11.02
C ARG A 314 27.93 5.93 11.86
N THR A 315 27.73 4.77 11.24
CA THR A 315 27.97 3.49 11.87
C THR A 315 29.46 3.48 12.09
N ASN A 316 29.86 3.30 13.35
CA ASN A 316 31.25 3.12 13.71
C ASN A 316 31.84 2.09 12.75
N PHE A 317 32.78 2.52 11.91
CA PHE A 317 33.48 1.65 10.99
C PHE A 317 34.16 0.57 11.83
N ILE A 318 33.53 -0.60 11.92
CA ILE A 318 34.20 -1.80 12.39
C ILE A 318 35.24 -2.06 11.31
N ASN A 319 36.50 -2.10 11.70
CA ASN A 319 37.61 -2.37 10.80
C ASN A 319 37.46 -3.82 10.30
N ILE A 320 36.75 -4.00 9.18
CA ILE A 320 36.62 -5.30 8.53
C ILE A 320 38.01 -5.61 7.96
N GLU A 321 38.61 -6.71 8.42
CA GLU A 321 39.79 -7.28 7.77
C GLU A 321 39.38 -7.64 6.33
N TRP A 322 39.81 -6.83 5.37
CA TRP A 322 39.34 -6.93 3.98
C TRP A 322 39.98 -8.15 3.32
N LYS A 323 39.28 -9.28 3.34
CA LYS A 323 39.66 -10.51 2.63
C LYS A 323 38.94 -10.57 1.28
N PRO A 324 39.64 -10.64 0.13
CA PRO A 324 39.02 -10.66 -1.19
C PRO A 324 38.06 -11.84 -1.39
N GLY A 325 36.78 -11.56 -1.60
CA GLY A 325 35.71 -12.54 -1.78
C GLY A 325 34.87 -12.77 -0.54
N LEU A 326 35.30 -12.29 0.63
CA LEU A 326 34.55 -12.48 1.87
C LEU A 326 33.24 -11.66 1.91
N PRO A 327 33.21 -10.36 1.52
CA PRO A 327 31.95 -9.60 1.38
C PRO A 327 30.91 -10.30 0.49
N PHE A 328 31.31 -10.72 -0.71
CA PHE A 328 30.44 -11.45 -1.63
C PHE A 328 29.98 -12.79 -1.05
N CYS A 329 30.90 -13.59 -0.51
CA CYS A 329 30.58 -14.90 0.06
C CYS A 329 29.65 -14.80 1.27
N ARG A 330 29.82 -13.79 2.14
CA ARG A 330 28.90 -13.54 3.26
C ARG A 330 27.50 -13.20 2.77
N TRP A 331 27.39 -12.31 1.80
CA TRP A 331 26.09 -11.96 1.22
C TRP A 331 25.40 -13.18 0.63
N MET A 332 26.10 -13.94 -0.22
CA MET A 332 25.58 -15.17 -0.82
C MET A 332 25.27 -16.24 0.24
N TYR A 333 26.08 -16.38 1.29
CA TYR A 333 25.81 -17.31 2.39
C TYR A 333 24.49 -16.99 3.09
N HIS A 334 24.23 -15.72 3.41
CA HIS A 334 22.94 -15.31 3.99
C HIS A 334 21.77 -15.47 3.00
N ALA A 335 22.00 -15.22 1.71
CA ALA A 335 21.00 -15.43 0.67
C ALA A 335 20.61 -16.92 0.53
N VAL A 336 21.60 -17.83 0.60
CA VAL A 336 21.44 -19.27 0.40
C VAL A 336 20.98 -20.01 1.68
N THR A 337 21.27 -19.48 2.87
CA THR A 337 20.90 -20.12 4.15
C THR A 337 19.46 -19.86 4.58
N ARG A 338 18.80 -18.82 4.04
CA ARG A 338 17.38 -18.60 4.29
C ARG A 338 16.53 -19.65 3.56
N SER A 339 15.70 -20.38 4.32
CA SER A 339 15.07 -21.63 3.89
C SER A 339 14.14 -21.52 2.68
N TYR A 340 13.47 -20.37 2.50
CA TYR A 340 12.58 -20.13 1.37
C TYR A 340 13.36 -19.76 0.09
N GLN A 341 14.28 -18.80 0.15
CA GLN A 341 15.11 -18.40 -1.01
C GLN A 341 15.97 -19.56 -1.53
N ARG A 342 16.48 -20.42 -0.63
CA ARG A 342 17.29 -21.59 -0.99
C ARG A 342 16.61 -22.51 -2.01
N LYS A 343 15.33 -22.83 -1.81
CA LYS A 343 14.59 -23.72 -2.71
C LYS A 343 14.39 -23.12 -4.10
N LYS A 344 14.12 -21.81 -4.16
CA LYS A 344 13.94 -21.08 -5.42
C LYS A 344 15.26 -20.96 -6.18
N LEU A 345 16.34 -20.57 -5.50
CA LEU A 345 17.68 -20.50 -6.09
C LEU A 345 18.15 -21.86 -6.61
N GLU A 346 17.88 -22.96 -5.90
CA GLU A 346 18.25 -24.30 -6.36
C GLU A 346 17.45 -24.74 -7.61
N LYS A 347 16.14 -24.43 -7.64
CA LYS A 347 15.28 -24.70 -8.81
C LYS A 347 15.74 -23.94 -10.05
N GLU A 348 16.27 -22.73 -9.86
CA GLU A 348 16.71 -21.84 -10.93
C GLU A 348 18.23 -21.81 -11.11
N ARG A 349 18.96 -22.76 -10.50
CA ARG A 349 20.42 -22.75 -10.46
C ARG A 349 21.09 -22.59 -11.83
N GLN A 350 20.52 -23.21 -12.86
CA GLN A 350 21.05 -23.12 -14.23
C GLN A 350 20.98 -21.70 -14.81
N LYS A 351 20.06 -20.86 -14.34
CA LYS A 351 19.94 -19.46 -14.75
C LYS A 351 21.03 -18.56 -14.14
N TYR A 352 21.64 -18.99 -13.04
CA TYR A 352 22.58 -18.20 -12.24
C TYR A 352 23.90 -18.96 -12.03
N ILE A 353 24.31 -19.73 -13.04
CA ILE A 353 25.39 -20.71 -12.87
C ILE A 353 26.73 -20.03 -12.56
N HIS A 354 27.04 -18.91 -13.20
CA HIS A 354 28.33 -18.25 -13.05
C HIS A 354 28.51 -17.68 -11.64
N ILE A 355 27.49 -17.00 -11.11
CA ILE A 355 27.57 -16.41 -9.76
C ILE A 355 27.50 -17.48 -8.66
N ILE A 356 26.75 -18.57 -8.89
CA ILE A 356 26.68 -19.70 -7.95
C ILE A 356 28.01 -20.46 -7.91
N ASP A 357 28.65 -20.69 -9.06
CA ASP A 357 29.93 -21.39 -9.11
C ASP A 357 31.06 -20.52 -8.54
N LEU A 358 31.06 -19.20 -8.78
CA LEU A 358 31.96 -18.27 -8.11
C LEU A 358 31.83 -18.37 -6.59
N TYR A 359 30.60 -18.36 -6.06
CA TYR A 359 30.35 -18.52 -4.63
C TYR A 359 30.86 -19.86 -4.10
N ARG A 360 30.60 -20.96 -4.80
CA ARG A 360 31.04 -22.31 -4.37
C ARG A 360 32.55 -22.41 -4.26
N ASN A 361 33.27 -21.91 -5.26
CA ASN A 361 34.73 -21.96 -5.31
C ASN A 361 35.39 -21.12 -4.21
N LEU A 362 34.78 -19.98 -3.85
CA LEU A 362 35.32 -19.07 -2.84
C LEU A 362 34.92 -19.45 -1.42
N LYS A 363 33.72 -20.01 -1.21
CA LYS A 363 33.19 -20.34 0.12
C LYS A 363 34.12 -21.25 0.91
N GLU A 364 34.79 -22.19 0.26
CA GLU A 364 35.70 -23.15 0.91
C GLU A 364 36.93 -22.51 1.55
N GLN A 365 37.24 -21.26 1.18
CA GLN A 365 38.38 -20.50 1.72
C GLN A 365 38.08 -19.83 3.06
N TYR A 366 36.82 -19.85 3.50
CA TYR A 366 36.32 -19.13 4.67
C TYR A 366 35.69 -20.07 5.69
N SER A 367 35.95 -19.85 6.97
CA SER A 367 35.27 -20.59 8.03
C SER A 367 33.79 -20.20 8.11
N GLU A 368 32.95 -21.12 8.60
CA GLU A 368 31.52 -20.85 8.78
C GLU A 368 31.28 -19.65 9.71
N LYS A 369 32.11 -19.48 10.75
CA LYS A 369 32.06 -18.32 11.65
C LYS A 369 32.32 -17.02 10.88
N GLU A 370 33.32 -17.00 10.01
CA GLU A 370 33.60 -15.82 9.18
C GLU A 370 32.42 -15.50 8.25
N LEU A 371 31.69 -16.51 7.75
CA LEU A 371 30.51 -16.31 6.90
C LEU A 371 29.26 -15.89 7.69
N GLN A 372 29.14 -16.27 8.96
CA GLN A 372 28.01 -15.98 9.84
C GLN A 372 28.13 -14.66 10.63
N ASP A 373 29.36 -14.14 10.81
CA ASP A 373 29.60 -12.90 11.53
C ASP A 373 28.78 -11.73 10.92
N THR A 374 28.19 -10.94 11.82
CA THR A 374 27.03 -10.08 11.55
C THR A 374 27.09 -9.27 10.25
N TYR A 375 26.06 -9.47 9.41
CA TYR A 375 25.77 -8.77 8.14
C TYR A 375 25.74 -7.22 8.25
N SER A 376 25.65 -6.65 9.45
CA SER A 376 25.44 -5.23 9.72
C SER A 376 26.56 -4.27 9.29
N GLY A 377 27.62 -4.77 8.64
CA GLY A 377 28.74 -3.97 8.13
C GLY A 377 29.05 -4.11 6.64
N ILE A 378 28.35 -4.97 5.90
CA ILE A 378 28.60 -5.16 4.45
C ILE A 378 27.55 -4.39 3.66
N THR A 379 28.02 -3.43 2.86
CA THR A 379 27.16 -2.67 1.95
C THR A 379 27.08 -3.33 0.58
N ALA A 380 26.06 -2.99 -0.21
CA ALA A 380 25.98 -3.42 -1.61
C ALA A 380 27.23 -3.00 -2.41
N ARG A 381 27.80 -1.84 -2.08
CA ARG A 381 29.01 -1.31 -2.72
C ARG A 381 30.22 -2.20 -2.45
N ASP A 382 30.37 -2.69 -1.23
CA ASP A 382 31.45 -3.60 -0.87
C ASP A 382 31.36 -4.88 -1.71
N VAL A 383 30.16 -5.45 -1.87
CA VAL A 383 29.95 -6.66 -2.68
C VAL A 383 30.28 -6.42 -4.15
N VAL A 384 29.87 -5.27 -4.72
CA VAL A 384 30.16 -4.92 -6.11
C VAL A 384 31.66 -4.84 -6.37
N LEU A 385 32.40 -4.13 -5.50
CA LEU A 385 33.86 -4.00 -5.62
C LEU A 385 34.58 -5.33 -5.41
N ASP A 386 34.09 -6.14 -4.48
CA ASP A 386 34.66 -7.45 -4.15
C ASP A 386 34.56 -8.41 -5.34
N ILE A 387 33.41 -8.44 -6.05
CA ILE A 387 33.24 -9.25 -7.27
C ILE A 387 34.26 -8.87 -8.34
N LYS A 388 34.53 -7.58 -8.54
CA LYS A 388 35.57 -7.14 -9.49
C LYS A 388 36.96 -7.66 -9.13
N ALA A 389 37.26 -7.71 -7.84
CA ALA A 389 38.57 -8.18 -7.37
C ALA A 389 38.76 -9.70 -7.52
N ILE A 390 37.68 -10.49 -7.48
CA ILE A 390 37.73 -11.96 -7.45
C ILE A 390 37.26 -12.65 -8.74
N ALA A 391 36.66 -11.91 -9.67
CA ALA A 391 36.10 -12.49 -10.88
C ALA A 391 37.19 -13.12 -11.77
N THR A 392 37.00 -14.40 -12.11
CA THR A 392 37.81 -15.13 -13.09
C THR A 392 37.11 -15.29 -14.44
N THR A 393 35.86 -14.85 -14.53
CA THR A 393 34.98 -14.91 -15.71
C THR A 393 34.49 -13.50 -16.09
N SER A 394 33.60 -13.40 -17.08
CA SER A 394 33.05 -12.11 -17.53
C SER A 394 32.29 -11.39 -16.41
N LEU A 395 32.73 -10.19 -16.05
CA LEU A 395 32.05 -9.33 -15.06
C LEU A 395 30.60 -9.04 -15.45
N LYS A 396 30.32 -8.96 -16.77
CA LYS A 396 28.98 -8.73 -17.30
C LYS A 396 27.99 -9.79 -16.83
N GLU A 397 28.38 -11.07 -16.92
CA GLU A 397 27.52 -12.19 -16.53
C GLU A 397 27.32 -12.23 -15.02
N LEU A 398 28.41 -12.06 -14.25
CA LEU A 398 28.36 -12.08 -12.79
C LEU A 398 27.48 -10.96 -12.21
N TYR A 399 27.65 -9.72 -12.68
CA TYR A 399 26.85 -8.60 -12.21
C TYR A 399 25.38 -8.72 -12.61
N TYR A 400 25.11 -9.15 -13.86
CA TYR A 400 23.74 -9.38 -14.31
C TYR A 400 23.06 -10.47 -13.47
N GLU A 401 23.68 -11.63 -13.29
CA GLU A 401 23.12 -12.75 -12.52
C GLU A 401 22.92 -12.37 -11.05
N LEU A 402 23.89 -11.72 -10.41
CA LEU A 402 23.74 -11.30 -9.01
C LEU A 402 22.57 -10.32 -8.86
N LEU A 403 22.51 -9.30 -9.70
CA LEU A 403 21.44 -8.30 -9.62
C LEU A 403 20.08 -8.92 -9.94
N LYS A 404 20.04 -9.89 -10.86
CA LYS A 404 18.84 -10.66 -11.15
C LYS A 404 18.40 -11.51 -9.96
N ILE A 405 19.33 -12.18 -9.26
CA ILE A 405 19.06 -12.87 -7.99
C ILE A 405 18.45 -11.90 -6.98
N ILE A 406 19.02 -10.70 -6.83
CA ILE A 406 18.52 -9.69 -5.90
C ILE A 406 17.10 -9.28 -6.25
N VAL A 407 16.82 -8.98 -7.52
CA VAL A 407 15.48 -8.59 -7.94
C VAL A 407 14.47 -9.72 -7.78
N ASP A 408 14.86 -10.95 -8.09
CA ASP A 408 13.95 -12.10 -8.08
C ASP A 408 13.72 -12.69 -6.67
N LEU A 409 14.70 -12.55 -5.76
CA LEU A 409 14.68 -13.18 -4.42
C LEU A 409 14.68 -12.18 -3.25
N PHE A 410 15.16 -10.96 -3.45
CA PHE A 410 15.26 -9.89 -2.44
C PHE A 410 14.69 -8.55 -2.95
N PRO A 411 13.46 -8.53 -3.49
CA PRO A 411 12.85 -7.36 -4.13
C PRO A 411 12.83 -6.08 -3.27
N GLN A 412 12.76 -6.21 -1.94
CA GLN A 412 12.83 -5.09 -1.00
C GLN A 412 14.20 -4.37 -0.98
N TRP A 413 15.25 -5.01 -1.48
CA TRP A 413 16.60 -4.44 -1.60
C TRP A 413 16.92 -3.98 -3.02
N SER A 414 16.08 -4.32 -4.01
CA SER A 414 16.35 -4.07 -5.43
C SER A 414 16.61 -2.61 -5.76
N TYR A 415 15.84 -1.69 -5.16
CA TYR A 415 16.05 -0.26 -5.41
C TYR A 415 17.47 0.15 -5.02
N GLU A 416 17.89 -0.17 -3.79
CA GLU A 416 19.23 0.20 -3.32
C GLU A 416 20.35 -0.44 -4.14
N TRP A 417 20.20 -1.73 -4.49
CA TRP A 417 21.21 -2.44 -5.27
C TRP A 417 21.33 -1.92 -6.70
N ILE A 418 20.20 -1.63 -7.35
CA ILE A 418 20.20 -1.02 -8.69
C ILE A 418 20.87 0.35 -8.63
N ARG A 419 20.54 1.18 -7.62
CA ARG A 419 21.15 2.49 -7.41
C ARG A 419 22.67 2.38 -7.22
N VAL A 420 23.14 1.48 -6.35
CA VAL A 420 24.58 1.28 -6.10
C VAL A 420 25.32 0.76 -7.33
N TYR A 421 24.70 -0.12 -8.12
CA TYR A 421 25.30 -0.57 -9.38
C TYR A 421 25.38 0.57 -10.39
N ALA A 422 24.38 1.46 -10.44
CA ALA A 422 24.36 2.60 -11.33
C ALA A 422 25.36 3.70 -10.94
N ASP A 423 25.64 3.88 -9.65
CA ASP A 423 26.67 4.78 -9.09
C ASP A 423 28.10 4.21 -9.22
N SER A 424 28.24 2.97 -9.68
CA SER A 424 29.53 2.29 -9.77
C SER A 424 30.42 2.86 -10.87
N GLU A 425 31.72 2.97 -10.59
CA GLU A 425 32.75 3.24 -11.61
C GLU A 425 33.00 2.03 -12.55
N ILE A 426 32.34 0.89 -12.29
CA ILE A 426 32.48 -0.35 -13.06
C ILE A 426 31.38 -0.41 -14.12
N GLU A 427 31.76 -0.24 -15.37
CA GLU A 427 30.83 -0.12 -16.50
C GLU A 427 29.88 -1.33 -16.62
N GLU A 428 30.37 -2.55 -16.42
CA GLU A 428 29.55 -3.77 -16.47
C GLU A 428 28.47 -3.80 -15.39
N ALA A 429 28.74 -3.22 -14.20
CA ALA A 429 27.75 -3.11 -13.14
C ALA A 429 26.65 -2.09 -13.53
N VAL A 430 27.04 -0.94 -14.07
CA VAL A 430 26.11 0.08 -14.56
C VAL A 430 25.19 -0.47 -15.65
N ARG A 431 25.75 -1.22 -16.61
CA ARG A 431 25.00 -1.86 -17.70
C ARG A 431 24.07 -2.97 -17.21
N ALA A 432 24.54 -3.79 -16.26
CA ALA A 432 23.69 -4.81 -15.63
C ALA A 432 22.48 -4.15 -14.96
N ALA A 433 22.69 -3.04 -14.24
CA ALA A 433 21.60 -2.29 -13.62
C ALA A 433 20.61 -1.69 -14.62
N LEU A 434 21.10 -1.08 -15.70
CA LEU A 434 20.23 -0.56 -16.77
C LEU A 434 19.40 -1.69 -17.39
N SER A 435 20.06 -2.80 -17.76
CA SER A 435 19.40 -3.95 -18.38
C SER A 435 18.31 -4.52 -17.47
N ILE A 436 18.62 -4.76 -16.20
CA ILE A 436 17.65 -5.29 -15.24
C ILE A 436 16.51 -4.30 -14.99
N ALA A 437 16.81 -3.02 -14.76
CA ALA A 437 15.79 -1.99 -14.55
C ALA A 437 14.82 -1.89 -15.74
N ALA A 438 15.31 -2.06 -16.97
CA ALA A 438 14.51 -1.95 -18.18
C ALA A 438 13.71 -3.23 -18.54
N HIS A 439 14.18 -4.42 -18.12
CA HIS A 439 13.61 -5.72 -18.53
C HIS A 439 12.69 -6.39 -17.50
N VAL A 440 12.61 -5.86 -16.27
CA VAL A 440 11.65 -6.38 -15.30
C VAL A 440 10.25 -5.93 -15.73
N GLY A 441 9.22 -6.78 -15.55
CA GLY A 441 7.86 -6.46 -15.99
C GLY A 441 7.42 -5.02 -15.66
N CYS A 442 6.61 -4.44 -16.52
CA CYS A 442 6.29 -3.00 -16.62
C CYS A 442 5.94 -2.27 -15.31
N TYR A 443 5.49 -2.97 -14.26
CA TYR A 443 5.16 -2.37 -12.97
C TYR A 443 6.37 -2.10 -12.07
N LEU A 444 7.37 -2.99 -12.10
CA LEU A 444 8.58 -2.83 -11.30
C LEU A 444 9.66 -2.06 -12.07
N SER A 445 9.60 -2.05 -13.40
CA SER A 445 10.54 -1.32 -14.25
C SER A 445 10.58 0.18 -13.94
N ASP A 446 9.44 0.83 -13.66
CA ASP A 446 9.42 2.26 -13.32
C ASP A 446 10.23 2.55 -12.05
N ILE A 447 10.08 1.71 -11.01
CA ILE A 447 10.79 1.86 -9.73
C ILE A 447 12.28 1.61 -9.88
N LEU A 448 12.64 0.51 -10.55
CA LEU A 448 14.05 0.16 -10.71
C LEU A 448 14.75 1.14 -11.65
N MET A 449 14.04 1.70 -12.63
CA MET A 449 14.61 2.73 -13.48
C MET A 449 14.76 4.05 -12.74
N ASP A 450 13.82 4.42 -11.85
CA ASP A 450 14.02 5.54 -10.94
C ASP A 450 15.29 5.33 -10.10
N ALA A 451 15.49 4.12 -9.54
CA ALA A 451 16.71 3.78 -8.80
C ALA A 451 17.98 3.91 -9.64
N TRP A 452 17.95 3.47 -10.90
CA TRP A 452 19.09 3.57 -11.81
C TRP A 452 19.41 5.03 -12.13
N VAL A 453 18.38 5.82 -12.45
CA VAL A 453 18.50 7.26 -12.71
C VAL A 453 18.98 8.01 -11.46
N ASP A 454 18.66 7.52 -10.26
CA ASP A 454 19.13 8.08 -8.99
C ASP A 454 20.57 7.75 -8.63
N GLY A 455 21.09 6.61 -9.10
CA GLY A 455 22.48 6.24 -8.90
C GLY A 455 23.42 6.77 -9.97
N ILE A 456 22.98 6.85 -11.23
CA ILE A 456 23.86 7.18 -12.35
C ILE A 456 24.39 8.63 -12.25
N ASN A 457 25.69 8.80 -12.52
CA ASN A 457 26.25 10.12 -12.74
C ASN A 457 25.76 10.67 -14.09
N ILE A 458 24.77 11.56 -14.06
CA ILE A 458 24.13 12.14 -15.25
C ILE A 458 25.12 12.86 -16.18
N ASP A 459 26.23 13.40 -15.66
CA ASP A 459 27.27 14.04 -16.49
C ASP A 459 27.89 13.05 -17.49
N THR A 460 27.94 11.77 -17.14
CA THR A 460 28.42 10.70 -18.04
C THR A 460 27.46 10.43 -19.19
N LEU A 461 26.21 10.88 -19.07
CA LEU A 461 25.15 10.77 -20.08
C LEU A 461 24.99 12.05 -20.91
N ALA A 462 25.87 13.04 -20.76
CA ALA A 462 25.72 14.33 -21.44
C ALA A 462 25.62 14.19 -22.98
N PRO A 463 24.81 15.04 -23.65
CA PRO A 463 24.52 14.92 -25.08
C PRO A 463 25.75 14.88 -26.01
N ASP A 464 26.78 15.65 -25.68
CA ASP A 464 28.04 15.71 -26.44
C ASP A 464 28.90 14.45 -26.24
N SER A 465 28.63 13.71 -25.15
CA SER A 465 29.20 12.41 -24.81
C SER A 465 28.41 11.27 -25.44
N LEU A 466 27.10 11.44 -25.67
CA LEU A 466 26.23 10.45 -26.32
C LEU A 466 26.52 10.30 -27.82
N ASP A 467 26.92 11.39 -28.48
CA ASP A 467 27.28 11.38 -29.91
C ASP A 467 28.73 10.92 -30.13
N LYS A 468 29.55 10.86 -29.07
CA LYS A 468 30.82 10.14 -29.05
C LYS A 468 30.50 8.68 -28.76
N SER A 469 31.05 7.74 -29.51
CA SER A 469 30.82 6.30 -29.38
C SER A 469 31.41 5.70 -28.08
N GLY A 470 30.96 6.20 -26.93
CA GLY A 470 31.11 5.57 -25.63
C GLY A 470 30.12 4.43 -25.48
N ALA A 471 30.51 3.37 -24.79
CA ALA A 471 29.78 2.11 -24.89
C ALA A 471 28.44 2.08 -24.12
N ILE A 472 28.25 2.92 -23.07
CA ILE A 472 26.92 3.16 -22.46
C ILE A 472 25.99 3.93 -23.41
N ALA A 473 26.52 4.90 -24.17
CA ALA A 473 25.71 5.65 -25.15
C ALA A 473 25.15 4.71 -26.22
N LEU A 474 25.98 3.81 -26.75
CA LEU A 474 25.56 2.75 -27.67
C LEU A 474 24.43 1.87 -27.11
N ASP A 475 24.49 1.52 -25.82
CA ASP A 475 23.45 0.72 -25.17
C ASP A 475 22.11 1.49 -25.08
N LEU A 476 22.14 2.81 -24.84
CA LEU A 476 20.94 3.65 -24.90
C LEU A 476 20.32 3.71 -26.30
N TYR A 477 21.13 3.72 -27.36
CA TYR A 477 20.64 3.67 -28.75
C TYR A 477 20.00 2.32 -29.11
N ASN A 478 20.42 1.24 -28.45
CA ASN A 478 19.91 -0.11 -28.70
C ASN A 478 18.66 -0.48 -27.89
N LEU A 479 18.18 0.42 -27.01
CA LEU A 479 16.97 0.18 -26.25
C LEU A 479 15.77 -0.04 -27.16
N ASN A 480 14.97 -1.06 -26.84
CA ASN A 480 13.69 -1.28 -27.48
C ASN A 480 12.66 -0.22 -27.03
N LYS A 481 11.47 -0.23 -27.64
CA LYS A 481 10.41 0.75 -27.37
C LYS A 481 10.06 0.85 -25.88
N ILE A 482 9.89 -0.28 -25.19
CA ILE A 482 9.44 -0.31 -23.79
C ILE A 482 10.55 0.22 -22.87
N GLU A 483 11.79 -0.19 -23.11
CA GLU A 483 12.94 0.23 -22.31
C GLU A 483 13.19 1.74 -22.43
N LEU A 484 13.08 2.25 -23.66
CA LEU A 484 13.14 3.67 -23.95
C LEU A 484 12.06 4.46 -23.20
N GLU A 485 10.81 3.96 -23.22
CA GLU A 485 9.69 4.57 -22.49
C GLU A 485 9.98 4.63 -20.99
N VAL A 486 10.38 3.51 -20.37
CA VAL A 486 10.64 3.45 -18.92
C VAL A 486 11.76 4.42 -18.51
N LEU A 487 12.86 4.47 -19.27
CA LEU A 487 13.96 5.40 -19.04
C LEU A 487 13.51 6.86 -19.19
N PHE A 488 12.78 7.17 -20.26
CA PHE A 488 12.26 8.51 -20.49
C PHE A 488 11.37 8.98 -19.32
N LEU A 489 10.47 8.11 -18.86
CA LEU A 489 9.56 8.44 -17.75
C LEU A 489 10.32 8.68 -16.44
N ALA A 490 11.35 7.89 -16.15
CA ALA A 490 12.19 8.06 -14.95
C ALA A 490 12.95 9.40 -14.97
N LEU A 491 13.57 9.73 -16.11
CA LEU A 491 14.23 11.02 -16.29
C LEU A 491 13.24 12.20 -16.18
N LEU A 492 12.02 12.05 -16.71
CA LEU A 492 10.99 13.08 -16.61
C LEU A 492 10.51 13.29 -15.17
N ARG A 493 10.44 12.22 -14.36
CA ARG A 493 10.14 12.32 -12.92
C ARG A 493 11.26 13.06 -12.19
N LYS A 494 12.52 12.71 -12.47
CA LYS A 494 13.68 13.39 -11.85
C LYS A 494 13.76 14.87 -12.21
N GLU A 495 13.53 15.22 -13.47
CA GLU A 495 13.50 16.61 -13.93
C GLU A 495 12.41 17.45 -13.24
N GLN A 496 11.26 16.84 -12.90
CA GLN A 496 10.20 17.50 -12.14
C GLN A 496 10.58 17.80 -10.69
N GLU A 497 11.48 17.01 -10.09
CA GLU A 497 11.97 17.20 -8.73
C GLU A 497 13.07 18.25 -8.68
N ARG A 498 13.98 18.22 -9.66
CA ARG A 498 15.09 19.16 -9.79
C ARG A 498 15.37 19.41 -11.26
N SER A 499 15.20 20.66 -11.67
CA SER A 499 15.47 21.04 -13.05
C SER A 499 16.96 20.98 -13.36
N ASP A 500 17.32 20.23 -14.40
CA ASP A 500 18.69 19.95 -14.81
C ASP A 500 18.81 20.03 -16.34
N GLN A 501 19.69 20.91 -16.83
CA GLN A 501 19.84 21.15 -18.27
C GLN A 501 20.32 19.91 -19.03
N ILE A 502 21.11 19.04 -18.40
CA ILE A 502 21.59 17.80 -19.01
C ILE A 502 20.43 16.82 -19.16
N ILE A 503 19.62 16.65 -18.11
CA ILE A 503 18.43 15.79 -18.16
C ILE A 503 17.46 16.29 -19.24
N GLN A 504 17.20 17.60 -19.32
CA GLN A 504 16.35 18.18 -20.37
C GLN A 504 16.86 17.87 -21.78
N ALA A 505 18.17 17.98 -22.01
CA ALA A 505 18.75 17.68 -23.31
C ALA A 505 18.65 16.19 -23.66
N ILE A 506 18.86 15.30 -22.68
CA ILE A 506 18.66 13.85 -22.84
C ILE A 506 17.19 13.56 -23.15
N LEU A 507 16.25 14.10 -22.36
CA LEU A 507 14.81 13.95 -22.58
C LEU A 507 14.40 14.38 -23.99
N GLN A 508 14.90 15.52 -24.46
CA GLN A 508 14.63 15.98 -25.83
C GLN A 508 15.14 14.98 -26.89
N LYS A 509 16.36 14.46 -26.74
CA LYS A 509 16.91 13.44 -27.65
C LYS A 509 16.08 12.14 -27.63
N LEU A 510 15.68 11.67 -26.45
CA LEU A 510 14.88 10.45 -26.29
C LEU A 510 13.45 10.66 -26.84
N ALA A 511 12.86 11.83 -26.63
CA ALA A 511 11.52 12.17 -27.11
C ALA A 511 11.40 12.04 -28.64
N ILE A 512 12.42 12.45 -29.41
CA ILE A 512 12.42 12.38 -30.87
C ILE A 512 12.32 10.93 -31.38
N ARG A 513 12.73 9.94 -30.57
CA ARG A 513 12.75 8.52 -30.96
C ARG A 513 11.38 7.85 -30.89
N SER A 514 10.37 8.49 -30.29
CA SER A 514 9.02 7.96 -30.18
C SER A 514 7.98 9.08 -30.27
N PRO A 515 7.04 9.03 -31.23
CA PRO A 515 5.99 10.04 -31.35
C PRO A 515 5.17 10.22 -30.06
N ASP A 516 4.92 9.14 -29.31
CA ASP A 516 4.17 9.22 -28.05
C ASP A 516 4.97 9.94 -26.96
N LEU A 517 6.29 9.71 -26.88
CA LEU A 517 7.18 10.41 -25.95
C LEU A 517 7.35 11.88 -26.34
N GLN A 518 7.37 12.20 -27.64
CA GLN A 518 7.42 13.57 -28.13
C GLN A 518 6.19 14.37 -27.70
N VAL A 519 4.99 13.80 -27.86
CA VAL A 519 3.74 14.43 -27.41
C VAL A 519 3.77 14.65 -25.89
N LEU A 520 4.24 13.64 -25.13
CA LEU A 520 4.35 13.75 -23.69
C LEU A 520 5.36 14.82 -23.24
N TYR A 521 6.53 14.89 -23.90
CA TYR A 521 7.55 15.89 -23.62
C TYR A 521 7.05 17.30 -23.92
N HIS A 522 6.35 17.49 -25.04
CA HIS A 522 5.76 18.77 -25.39
C HIS A 522 4.73 19.21 -24.33
N PHE A 523 3.86 18.30 -23.91
CA PHE A 523 2.90 18.57 -22.84
C PHE A 523 3.60 18.93 -21.53
N TYR A 524 4.67 18.22 -21.16
CA TYR A 524 5.47 18.54 -19.98
C TYR A 524 6.03 19.97 -20.02
N GLN A 525 6.62 20.39 -21.14
CA GLN A 525 7.22 21.72 -21.27
C GLN A 525 6.21 22.87 -21.13
N ASN A 526 4.96 22.67 -21.58
CA ASN A 526 3.94 23.72 -21.64
C ASN A 526 2.62 23.33 -20.96
N GLN A 527 2.72 22.62 -19.83
CA GLN A 527 1.58 21.94 -19.18
C GLN A 527 0.37 22.84 -18.94
N LYS A 528 0.58 24.11 -18.55
CA LYS A 528 -0.53 25.05 -18.26
C LYS A 528 -1.33 25.45 -19.50
N GLU A 529 -0.67 25.53 -20.65
CA GLU A 529 -1.28 26.03 -21.89
C GLU A 529 -1.86 24.88 -22.70
N GLN A 530 -1.26 23.69 -22.62
CA GLN A 530 -1.59 22.55 -23.46
C GLN A 530 -2.41 21.46 -22.78
N GLU A 531 -2.78 21.59 -21.49
CA GLU A 531 -3.57 20.55 -20.81
C GLU A 531 -4.88 20.23 -21.55
N ASP A 532 -5.59 21.27 -22.02
CA ASP A 532 -6.86 21.07 -22.72
C ASP A 532 -6.68 20.38 -24.06
N ASP A 533 -5.66 20.77 -24.82
CA ASP A 533 -5.29 20.16 -26.11
C ASP A 533 -4.83 18.72 -25.92
N PHE A 534 -3.98 18.46 -24.93
CA PHE A 534 -3.51 17.12 -24.59
C PHE A 534 -4.68 16.22 -24.20
N ILE A 535 -5.62 16.71 -23.38
CA ILE A 535 -6.83 15.95 -23.02
C ILE A 535 -7.71 15.66 -24.25
N ASN A 536 -7.81 16.59 -25.19
CA ASN A 536 -8.68 16.44 -26.37
C ASN A 536 -8.08 15.54 -27.46
N GLN A 537 -6.76 15.51 -27.58
CA GLN A 537 -6.06 14.86 -28.71
C GLN A 537 -5.40 13.53 -28.33
N SER A 538 -5.30 13.21 -27.04
CA SER A 538 -4.64 12.00 -26.55
C SER A 538 -5.59 10.83 -26.29
N TYR A 539 -5.03 9.62 -26.28
CA TYR A 539 -5.73 8.36 -25.99
C TYR A 539 -5.15 7.70 -24.75
N ALA A 540 -5.77 6.59 -24.30
CA ALA A 540 -5.44 5.88 -23.07
C ALA A 540 -3.94 5.62 -22.86
N ASP A 541 -3.20 5.26 -23.91
CA ASP A 541 -1.76 4.98 -23.84
C ASP A 541 -0.94 6.22 -23.43
N LYS A 542 -1.23 7.38 -24.03
CA LYS A 542 -0.53 8.64 -23.72
C LYS A 542 -0.85 9.12 -22.30
N PHE A 543 -2.09 8.96 -21.85
CA PHE A 543 -2.45 9.26 -20.46
C PHE A 543 -1.77 8.31 -19.48
N THR A 544 -1.67 7.02 -19.84
CA THR A 544 -0.93 6.03 -19.05
C THR A 544 0.53 6.47 -18.88
N LEU A 545 1.19 6.90 -19.96
CA LEU A 545 2.55 7.44 -19.88
C LEU A 545 2.62 8.69 -19.00
N ALA A 546 1.68 9.64 -19.14
CA ALA A 546 1.63 10.84 -18.31
C ALA A 546 1.43 10.56 -16.81
N ILE A 547 0.55 9.60 -16.48
CA ILE A 547 0.31 9.16 -15.11
C ILE A 547 1.56 8.47 -14.54
N ARG A 548 2.18 7.57 -15.32
CA ARG A 548 3.43 6.90 -14.92
C ARG A 548 4.55 7.92 -14.67
N ALA A 549 4.63 8.99 -15.47
CA ALA A 549 5.53 10.12 -15.26
C ALA A 549 5.13 11.08 -14.11
N LYS A 550 4.08 10.80 -13.33
CA LYS A 550 3.58 11.65 -12.23
C LYS A 550 3.17 13.06 -12.69
N LEU A 551 2.79 13.25 -13.97
CA LEU A 551 2.32 14.55 -14.47
C LEU A 551 0.96 14.92 -13.86
N LYS A 552 0.81 16.18 -13.45
CA LYS A 552 -0.39 16.71 -12.79
C LYS A 552 -1.39 17.31 -13.79
N PHE A 553 -2.65 16.92 -13.70
CA PHE A 553 -3.75 17.50 -14.48
C PHE A 553 -4.59 18.41 -13.59
N LYS A 554 -4.43 19.74 -13.72
CA LYS A 554 -5.08 20.71 -12.83
C LYS A 554 -6.44 21.16 -13.34
N ARG A 555 -6.63 21.21 -14.66
CA ARG A 555 -7.86 21.67 -15.32
C ARG A 555 -8.84 20.54 -15.60
N VAL A 556 -8.41 19.29 -15.57
CA VAL A 556 -9.29 18.12 -15.82
C VAL A 556 -10.54 18.10 -14.93
N ILE A 557 -10.44 18.53 -13.67
CA ILE A 557 -11.59 18.67 -12.75
C ILE A 557 -12.60 19.69 -13.28
N ASN A 558 -12.13 20.90 -13.62
CA ASN A 558 -12.98 21.97 -14.16
C ASN A 558 -13.64 21.57 -15.49
N LYS A 559 -12.90 20.85 -16.33
CA LYS A 559 -13.39 20.33 -17.61
C LYS A 559 -14.49 19.29 -17.40
N PHE A 560 -14.29 18.37 -16.45
CA PHE A 560 -15.31 17.38 -16.10
C PHE A 560 -16.57 18.01 -15.48
N GLN A 561 -16.39 19.02 -14.63
CA GLN A 561 -17.50 19.77 -14.02
C GLN A 561 -18.34 20.50 -15.08
N SER A 562 -17.70 21.23 -16.01
CA SER A 562 -18.38 22.07 -17.00
C SER A 562 -18.92 21.32 -18.23
N ALA A 563 -18.32 20.18 -18.60
CA ALA A 563 -18.73 19.43 -19.78
C ALA A 563 -20.16 18.86 -19.66
N GLN A 564 -20.94 18.87 -20.75
CA GLN A 564 -22.18 18.10 -20.78
C GLN A 564 -21.87 16.61 -20.66
N PHE A 565 -22.75 15.84 -20.01
CA PHE A 565 -22.51 14.41 -19.79
C PHE A 565 -22.19 13.66 -21.08
N SER A 566 -22.89 13.94 -22.18
CA SER A 566 -22.66 13.34 -23.51
C SER A 566 -21.26 13.60 -24.11
N HIS A 567 -20.51 14.57 -23.59
CA HIS A 567 -19.15 14.90 -24.03
C HIS A 567 -18.07 14.40 -23.06
N ILE A 568 -18.46 13.76 -21.96
CA ILE A 568 -17.52 13.13 -21.03
C ILE A 568 -17.02 11.83 -21.65
N THR A 569 -15.71 11.79 -21.90
CA THR A 569 -15.03 10.59 -22.36
C THR A 569 -14.58 9.75 -21.15
N PRO A 570 -14.49 8.41 -21.30
CA PRO A 570 -13.95 7.54 -20.25
C PRO A 570 -12.60 8.00 -19.74
N THR A 571 -11.77 8.50 -20.64
CA THR A 571 -10.41 8.93 -20.36
C THR A 571 -10.30 10.10 -19.40
N ILE A 572 -11.24 11.06 -19.44
CA ILE A 572 -11.29 12.17 -18.47
C ILE A 572 -11.61 11.61 -17.06
N CYS A 573 -12.58 10.71 -16.97
CA CYS A 573 -12.98 10.09 -15.70
C CYS A 573 -11.83 9.29 -15.07
N TRP A 574 -11.09 8.61 -15.92
CA TRP A 574 -9.90 7.84 -15.60
C TRP A 574 -8.75 8.70 -15.07
N LEU A 575 -8.47 9.85 -15.68
CA LEU A 575 -7.51 10.81 -15.16
C LEU A 575 -7.91 11.36 -13.78
N LEU A 576 -9.20 11.57 -13.55
CA LEU A 576 -9.68 12.01 -12.25
C LEU A 576 -9.40 10.96 -11.17
N ALA A 577 -9.55 9.67 -11.47
CA ALA A 577 -9.36 8.58 -10.52
C ALA A 577 -7.94 8.47 -9.94
N VAL A 578 -6.94 9.16 -10.52
CA VAL A 578 -5.55 9.18 -10.02
C VAL A 578 -5.20 10.45 -9.22
N ILE A 579 -6.10 11.42 -9.14
CA ILE A 579 -5.87 12.66 -8.40
C ILE A 579 -6.08 12.42 -6.90
N PRO A 580 -5.14 12.83 -6.02
CA PRO A 580 -5.28 12.70 -4.57
C PRO A 580 -6.54 13.40 -4.02
N PRO A 581 -7.11 12.87 -2.93
CA PRO A 581 -8.30 13.44 -2.30
C PRO A 581 -7.95 14.73 -1.62
N ASN A 582 -8.92 15.62 -1.59
CA ASN A 582 -9.05 16.55 -0.49
C ASN A 582 -10.54 16.86 -0.30
N GLN A 583 -10.87 17.43 0.85
CA GLN A 583 -12.25 17.76 1.20
C GLN A 583 -12.95 18.62 0.12
N LYS A 584 -12.23 19.54 -0.52
CA LYS A 584 -12.75 20.42 -1.57
C LYS A 584 -13.17 19.61 -2.80
N ASN A 585 -12.29 18.77 -3.32
CA ASN A 585 -12.52 17.92 -4.48
C ASN A 585 -13.69 16.95 -4.24
N ILE A 586 -13.77 16.35 -3.05
CA ILE A 586 -14.88 15.45 -2.67
C ILE A 586 -16.21 16.21 -2.65
N THR A 587 -16.24 17.39 -2.03
CA THR A 587 -17.44 18.24 -1.96
C THR A 587 -17.90 18.64 -3.37
N GLU A 588 -16.97 19.07 -4.22
CA GLU A 588 -17.27 19.45 -5.60
C GLU A 588 -17.86 18.29 -6.41
N LEU A 589 -17.40 17.05 -6.19
CA LEU A 589 -17.96 15.89 -6.85
C LEU A 589 -19.40 15.62 -6.42
N LEU A 590 -19.71 15.76 -5.13
CA LEU A 590 -21.07 15.54 -4.61
C LEU A 590 -22.09 16.55 -5.15
N LEU A 591 -21.63 17.69 -5.66
CA LEU A 591 -22.47 18.71 -6.31
C LEU A 591 -22.77 18.40 -7.79
N LEU A 592 -22.16 17.37 -8.36
CA LEU A 592 -22.36 17.01 -9.76
C LEU A 592 -23.72 16.36 -10.02
N GLU A 593 -24.16 16.44 -11.28
CA GLU A 593 -25.33 15.71 -11.78
C GLU A 593 -25.24 14.21 -11.47
N GLN A 594 -26.39 13.58 -11.21
CA GLN A 594 -26.50 12.16 -10.84
C GLN A 594 -25.70 11.21 -11.76
N LYS A 595 -25.68 11.47 -13.08
CA LYS A 595 -24.97 10.64 -14.07
C LYS A 595 -23.46 10.74 -13.93
N LYS A 596 -22.96 11.95 -13.65
CA LYS A 596 -21.53 12.18 -13.43
C LYS A 596 -21.07 11.57 -12.11
N ARG A 597 -21.87 11.68 -11.06
CA ARG A 597 -21.58 10.99 -9.78
C ARG A 597 -21.61 9.47 -9.91
N ALA A 598 -22.53 8.93 -10.71
CA ALA A 598 -22.62 7.49 -10.96
C ALA A 598 -21.34 6.91 -11.57
N VAL A 599 -20.59 7.69 -12.39
CA VAL A 599 -19.26 7.28 -12.88
C VAL A 599 -18.33 6.89 -11.73
N PHE A 600 -18.40 7.56 -10.58
CA PHE A 600 -17.57 7.22 -9.43
C PHE A 600 -18.27 6.33 -8.40
N GLY A 601 -19.46 5.79 -8.73
CA GLY A 601 -20.22 4.93 -7.82
C GLY A 601 -20.85 5.67 -6.64
N LEU A 602 -21.03 7.00 -6.76
CA LEU A 602 -21.72 7.84 -5.79
C LEU A 602 -23.13 8.18 -6.23
N CYS A 603 -23.92 7.14 -6.49
CA CYS A 603 -25.34 7.28 -6.72
C CYS A 603 -26.14 6.38 -5.77
N THR A 604 -27.39 6.77 -5.53
CA THR A 604 -28.36 5.91 -4.84
C THR A 604 -28.92 4.86 -5.80
N PRO A 605 -29.50 3.75 -5.28
CA PRO A 605 -30.19 2.77 -6.11
C PRO A 605 -31.23 3.42 -7.05
N LYS A 606 -32.04 4.35 -6.51
CA LYS A 606 -33.04 5.09 -7.27
C LYS A 606 -32.43 5.94 -8.39
N GLU A 607 -31.34 6.65 -8.12
CA GLU A 607 -30.64 7.43 -9.15
C GLU A 607 -30.11 6.51 -10.26
N TRP A 608 -29.63 5.32 -9.92
CA TRP A 608 -29.18 4.34 -10.91
C TRP A 608 -30.31 3.81 -11.78
N GLU A 609 -31.47 3.45 -11.19
CA GLU A 609 -32.65 3.05 -11.97
C GLU A 609 -33.09 4.12 -12.97
N GLU A 610 -33.07 5.39 -12.57
CA GLU A 610 -33.39 6.51 -13.47
C GLU A 610 -32.36 6.68 -14.60
N ILE A 611 -31.08 6.37 -14.34
CA ILE A 611 -30.03 6.39 -15.37
C ILE A 611 -30.26 5.26 -16.37
N LYS A 612 -30.55 4.04 -15.90
CA LYS A 612 -30.80 2.84 -16.72
C LYS A 612 -31.99 2.96 -17.66
N LYS A 613 -32.98 3.82 -17.36
CA LYS A 613 -34.10 4.10 -18.28
C LYS A 613 -33.65 4.58 -19.67
N ARG A 614 -32.41 5.06 -19.82
CA ARG A 614 -31.82 5.36 -21.13
C ARG A 614 -30.53 4.57 -21.32
N GLN A 615 -30.58 3.57 -22.19
CA GLN A 615 -29.46 2.65 -22.49
C GLN A 615 -28.15 3.39 -22.82
N GLU A 616 -28.21 4.50 -23.56
CA GLU A 616 -27.02 5.30 -23.89
C GLU A 616 -26.33 5.88 -22.64
N ARG A 617 -27.12 6.30 -21.63
CA ARG A 617 -26.56 6.85 -20.38
C ARG A 617 -25.94 5.75 -19.53
N GLU A 618 -26.61 4.61 -19.44
CA GLU A 618 -26.07 3.43 -18.76
C GLU A 618 -24.73 3.02 -19.39
N ARG A 619 -24.71 2.85 -20.71
CA ARG A 619 -23.51 2.50 -21.46
C ARG A 619 -22.38 3.50 -21.19
N GLN A 620 -22.66 4.80 -21.29
CA GLN A 620 -21.65 5.83 -21.05
C GLN A 620 -21.10 5.82 -19.61
N VAL A 621 -21.96 5.59 -18.60
CA VAL A 621 -21.51 5.44 -17.21
C VAL A 621 -20.62 4.20 -17.07
N LEU A 622 -21.03 3.06 -17.63
CA LEU A 622 -20.26 1.82 -17.58
C LEU A 622 -18.93 1.94 -18.32
N ASP A 623 -18.89 2.55 -19.50
CA ASP A 623 -17.65 2.80 -20.25
C ASP A 623 -16.67 3.65 -19.42
N CYS A 624 -17.15 4.73 -18.80
CA CYS A 624 -16.33 5.56 -17.91
C CYS A 624 -15.82 4.80 -16.67
N ARG A 625 -16.56 3.77 -16.26
CA ARG A 625 -16.25 2.89 -15.13
C ARG A 625 -15.42 1.68 -15.52
N ARG A 626 -14.94 1.57 -16.76
CA ARG A 626 -14.26 0.37 -17.27
C ARG A 626 -15.14 -0.88 -17.13
N ASN A 627 -16.43 -0.73 -17.41
CA ASN A 627 -17.46 -1.76 -17.27
C ASN A 627 -17.66 -2.29 -15.84
N ARG A 628 -17.15 -1.60 -14.80
CA ARG A 628 -17.46 -1.94 -13.40
C ARG A 628 -18.94 -1.71 -13.13
N HIS A 629 -19.67 -2.80 -12.98
CA HIS A 629 -21.10 -2.78 -12.72
C HIS A 629 -21.45 -2.06 -11.42
N LEU A 630 -22.62 -1.43 -11.41
CA LEU A 630 -23.26 -0.86 -10.23
C LEU A 630 -24.46 -1.73 -9.87
N ILE A 631 -24.28 -2.55 -8.84
CA ILE A 631 -25.29 -3.53 -8.40
C ILE A 631 -25.89 -3.11 -7.08
N TYR A 632 -27.08 -2.53 -7.17
CA TYR A 632 -27.90 -2.13 -6.04
C TYR A 632 -29.08 -3.10 -5.91
N SER A 633 -29.63 -3.25 -4.70
CA SER A 633 -30.89 -4.00 -4.52
C SER A 633 -32.04 -3.24 -5.17
N ASN A 634 -32.98 -4.00 -5.73
CA ASN A 634 -34.34 -3.53 -5.98
C ASN A 634 -35.12 -3.44 -4.67
#